data_AF-A0AAV1ILJ8-F1
#
_entry.id   AF-A0AAV1ILJ8-F1
#
_cell.length_a   1.000
_cell.length_b   1.000
_cell.length_c   1.000
_cell.angle_alpha   90.00
_cell.angle_beta   90.00
_cell.angle_gamma   90.00
#
_symmetry.space_group_name_H-M   'P 1'
#
loop_
_entity.id
_entity.type
_entity.pdbx_description
1 polymer ?
#
loop_
_entity_poly.entity_id
_entity_poly.type
_entity_poly.pdbx_seq_one_letter_code
_entity_poly.pdbx_strand_id
1 'polypeptide(L)'
;MNALDADDHLPQDTGSSHDSEAYAQAWDDTGDMPGLALQALSPRAAQTPRNVPQSPRVWTENGQLNNGLHRRQSPGVHNRPHLAFELRPLRMSNDVELLKPDGELSEDEDITLRRTIAALVLNLRGIDPDLRESGLDMLCGLAARRDCKDKIREVAGEALQRLVKFLGPMYAAQGESLRSKAAAALGNLATDSDVNAQAIAQLGGIDALLAVAGEDTEPILAAAAMQALTGLVGSADAKAMLLQHPGFLDTLLNSVSTDGKQPDARLESHLWLLSALVQSSREAQTAALRCLPDLTQLLDTGPATSLAAAAAAALSSLVAQNEHAQTAAQNVGALEKLLRLLHLATPETGDIMHQPPAVERAAWALAELCAGNAANKAAVLELHGIAPLVWLLDGPADSMATTGAAAALCNLAEGSADLQAAICQAGALDRFPALLQGGLASGGLIVEAIAWCIQHLAESSPEARDTLRENGTLPLLCSVLKGSAEASARERAAWAICNTATKNEKNRTAYRKLGALPQLVHILSSGEESGLAAAALWALLQLAADDPANQRAMATLGVVPHLVRLLESANEVIAEGASECLLHIVAPAEGHPAVHPSQLALRSAGAIPSLLSVVEANPEKPAAVTAVGTLQNLAAESSANKEAIRDAGGIAVLVSLIKDWPDTLAANVAVEALANLMAGSSPGREAVRAAGGVPVLVRLLDAGPWKDVTERATAAIAELVHTCPENQSLVVEEGGAAKLMALLKAGPNHPVTPHAARALQSLACRHPGAQASILKEQAVPALVKVLDGGPVSAGTAASVWALMEICMRNPAGQQQLLEHDGLTKIVGLLSSGPHMAITAAAAWALYAATQGNRPAALAAFHSGALQPLLELVQGGGSQAALEGALSTLANMAAQSAEAQQAALDSGLPDVLVKCLQQAINGKSTLRMAELAALALRALAAGSAPAQDAARAAGAPPLLAALLSPAQNRHMAEERKARKENAASAAAQAVLALADGNSASKDAFVRAGAVAELVAAMVRSPERQLAVHAAAALLALIDGHTDAQLALQELGGIQVLVNMLASQASPPQLQEPLTAVLCSLASSFPDSCMLMLQAGLAKCAASLLGALSSDELKSQVAQLIQHIAQRLPQAQGAFQDAGAVPALLQLLQLGPDHSTAGAAARALLVLLYDFHRAPAWL
;
A
#
# COMPACT_ATOMS: atom_id res chain seq x y z
N MET A 1 3.43 25.85 40.03
CA MET A 1 4.79 25.73 40.58
C MET A 1 5.73 25.95 39.40
N ASN A 2 5.92 27.22 39.05
CA ASN A 2 7.05 28.08 39.48
C ASN A 2 8.36 27.62 38.83
N ALA A 3 9.11 28.43 38.08
CA ALA A 3 8.91 29.78 37.59
C ALA A 3 10.18 30.17 36.77
N LEU A 4 9.99 31.06 35.77
CA LEU A 4 10.94 32.10 35.31
C LEU A 4 12.16 31.61 34.49
N ASP A 5 12.70 32.28 33.48
CA ASP A 5 12.55 33.57 32.77
C ASP A 5 13.75 33.58 31.78
N ALA A 6 13.91 34.34 30.70
CA ALA A 6 13.14 35.28 29.92
C ALA A 6 14.00 35.60 28.66
N ASP A 7 13.33 35.82 27.54
CA ASP A 7 13.45 36.97 26.63
C ASP A 7 14.83 37.50 26.15
N ASP A 8 14.97 37.44 24.81
CA ASP A 8 14.96 38.58 23.89
C ASP A 8 16.22 39.07 23.17
N HIS A 9 15.96 39.31 21.87
CA HIS A 9 16.54 40.29 20.93
C HIS A 9 17.73 39.91 20.01
N LEU A 10 17.33 39.64 18.75
CA LEU A 10 17.91 40.07 17.46
C LEU A 10 18.48 41.52 17.47
N PRO A 11 19.30 42.02 16.49
CA PRO A 11 19.22 41.72 15.04
C PRO A 11 20.52 41.79 14.17
N GLN A 12 20.36 41.29 12.93
CA GLN A 12 20.87 41.71 11.60
C GLN A 12 22.27 42.33 11.34
N ASP A 13 22.89 41.75 10.29
CA ASP A 13 23.72 42.31 9.21
C ASP A 13 24.94 43.19 9.51
N THR A 14 26.11 42.75 9.02
CA THR A 14 26.88 43.40 7.93
C THR A 14 28.27 42.75 7.73
N GLY A 15 28.71 42.64 6.47
CA GLY A 15 30.06 43.06 6.09
C GLY A 15 31.21 42.04 6.11
N SER A 16 31.52 41.54 4.92
CA SER A 16 32.85 41.20 4.37
C SER A 16 34.11 41.56 5.19
N SER A 17 35.07 40.63 5.32
CA SER A 17 36.42 40.73 4.70
C SER A 17 37.41 39.70 5.26
N HIS A 18 38.15 39.10 4.32
CA HIS A 18 39.55 38.65 4.33
C HIS A 18 40.30 38.14 5.59
N ASP A 19 40.95 36.99 5.34
CA ASP A 19 42.30 36.58 5.73
C ASP A 19 42.58 35.91 7.10
N SER A 20 42.85 34.59 6.98
CA SER A 20 44.05 33.89 7.46
C SER A 20 44.18 33.42 8.92
N GLU A 21 44.81 32.24 9.03
CA GLU A 21 45.53 31.63 10.16
C GLU A 21 44.78 30.82 11.25
N ALA A 22 44.89 29.49 11.09
CA ALA A 22 45.66 28.57 11.95
C ALA A 22 45.00 27.79 13.14
N TYR A 23 45.50 26.55 13.28
CA TYR A 23 45.40 25.56 14.39
C TYR A 23 44.02 24.91 14.62
N ALA A 24 43.78 23.60 14.43
CA ALA A 24 44.52 22.35 14.70
C ALA A 24 44.89 22.09 16.17
N GLN A 25 44.26 21.03 16.71
CA GLN A 25 44.57 20.24 17.93
C GLN A 25 44.19 20.88 19.28
N ALA A 26 43.75 20.17 20.33
CA ALA A 26 43.81 18.76 20.68
C ALA A 26 42.72 18.36 21.70
N TRP A 27 42.61 17.05 21.90
CA TRP A 27 41.89 16.28 22.94
C TRP A 27 42.26 16.57 24.40
N ASP A 28 41.37 16.14 25.31
CA ASP A 28 41.59 15.37 26.56
C ASP A 28 40.16 15.07 27.15
N ASP A 29 39.79 13.96 27.82
CA ASP A 29 40.52 12.82 28.38
C ASP A 29 39.57 11.68 28.88
N THR A 30 40.13 10.46 29.00
CA THR A 30 39.80 9.29 29.89
C THR A 30 38.65 8.30 29.57
N GLY A 31 38.81 6.96 29.71
CA GLY A 31 39.96 6.17 30.15
C GLY A 31 39.76 4.63 30.10
N ASP A 32 40.84 3.93 30.43
CA ASP A 32 41.03 2.52 30.83
C ASP A 32 41.35 1.40 29.81
N MET A 33 42.65 1.06 29.81
CA MET A 33 43.26 -0.24 29.52
C MET A 33 43.92 -0.79 30.79
N PRO A 34 44.34 -2.07 30.82
CA PRO A 34 45.75 -2.28 31.18
C PRO A 34 46.46 -3.45 30.45
N GLY A 35 47.78 -3.29 30.21
CA GLY A 35 48.68 -4.44 30.16
C GLY A 35 49.97 -4.33 29.32
N LEU A 36 50.98 -3.61 29.85
CA LEU A 36 52.44 -3.92 29.90
C LEU A 36 53.20 -4.32 28.60
N ALA A 37 54.45 -3.93 28.32
CA ALA A 37 55.43 -3.00 28.90
C ALA A 37 56.64 -2.99 27.94
N LEU A 38 57.19 -1.83 27.58
CA LEU A 38 58.57 -1.69 27.09
C LEU A 38 59.05 -0.23 27.32
N GLN A 39 59.91 -0.08 28.32
CA GLN A 39 60.81 1.07 28.53
C GLN A 39 62.17 0.72 27.90
N ALA A 40 63.09 1.62 27.55
CA ALA A 40 63.11 3.03 27.20
C ALA A 40 64.59 3.36 26.85
N LEU A 41 64.78 4.47 26.13
CA LEU A 41 65.94 5.37 26.14
C LEU A 41 67.18 5.08 25.26
N SER A 42 67.58 6.19 24.63
CA SER A 42 68.66 6.53 23.68
C SER A 42 70.01 6.77 24.40
N PRO A 43 71.08 7.44 23.86
CA PRO A 43 71.40 7.90 22.48
C PRO A 43 72.89 7.69 22.04
N ARG A 44 73.16 8.05 20.76
CA ARG A 44 74.39 8.67 20.18
C ARG A 44 75.74 7.91 20.04
N ALA A 45 76.22 8.00 18.79
CA ALA A 45 77.58 8.32 18.32
C ALA A 45 78.63 7.22 18.07
N ALA A 46 78.90 7.07 16.76
CA ALA A 46 80.21 7.02 16.09
C ALA A 46 81.01 5.70 16.00
N GLN A 47 81.56 5.56 14.79
CA GLN A 47 82.70 4.76 14.33
C GLN A 47 82.41 3.36 13.73
N THR A 48 82.53 3.34 12.40
CA THR A 48 82.88 2.20 11.53
C THR A 48 84.30 1.67 11.86
N PRO A 49 84.86 0.58 11.27
CA PRO A 49 84.41 -0.17 10.08
C PRO A 49 84.65 -1.71 10.06
N ARG A 50 84.24 -2.31 8.93
CA ARG A 50 84.89 -3.40 8.14
C ARG A 50 84.55 -4.89 8.37
N ASN A 51 84.29 -5.49 7.20
CA ASN A 51 84.68 -6.84 6.71
C ASN A 51 83.64 -7.97 6.65
N VAL A 52 83.06 -8.15 5.45
CA VAL A 52 83.08 -9.33 4.52
C VAL A 52 83.82 -10.57 5.08
N PRO A 53 83.46 -11.86 4.80
CA PRO A 53 83.01 -12.30 3.47
C PRO A 53 82.18 -13.62 3.30
N GLN A 54 81.86 -13.88 2.00
CA GLN A 54 81.78 -15.19 1.30
C GLN A 54 80.48 -16.05 1.34
N SER A 55 79.66 -15.93 0.29
CA SER A 55 79.47 -16.83 -0.90
C SER A 55 79.64 -18.38 -0.72
N PRO A 56 79.21 -19.32 -1.62
CA PRO A 56 78.85 -19.15 -3.06
C PRO A 56 77.89 -20.22 -3.72
N ARG A 57 77.69 -20.08 -5.06
CA ARG A 57 77.51 -21.10 -6.16
C ARG A 57 76.14 -21.74 -6.47
N VAL A 58 75.79 -22.20 -7.69
CA VAL A 58 76.13 -22.06 -9.16
C VAL A 58 75.07 -22.94 -9.91
N TRP A 59 74.78 -22.66 -11.21
CA TRP A 59 74.55 -23.57 -12.39
C TRP A 59 73.40 -23.05 -13.31
N THR A 60 73.69 -22.41 -14.46
CA THR A 60 73.79 -22.88 -15.89
C THR A 60 72.40 -23.13 -16.57
N GLU A 61 72.08 -22.89 -17.85
CA GLU A 61 72.81 -23.02 -19.14
C GLU A 61 71.94 -22.55 -20.37
N ASN A 62 72.59 -22.27 -21.52
CA ASN A 62 72.11 -22.26 -22.94
C ASN A 62 71.27 -21.07 -23.48
N GLY A 63 71.46 -20.49 -24.67
CA GLY A 63 72.33 -20.78 -25.83
C GLY A 63 72.33 -19.60 -26.86
N GLN A 64 73.38 -19.51 -27.67
CA GLN A 64 73.82 -18.38 -28.51
C GLN A 64 73.10 -18.22 -29.86
N LEU A 65 73.25 -17.03 -30.49
CA LEU A 65 73.57 -16.76 -31.92
C LEU A 65 73.57 -15.22 -32.13
N ASN A 66 74.69 -14.49 -32.02
CA ASN A 66 75.74 -14.23 -33.01
C ASN A 66 75.29 -13.51 -34.30
N ASN A 67 75.73 -12.25 -34.49
CA ASN A 67 76.56 -11.82 -35.64
C ASN A 67 76.78 -10.30 -35.67
N GLY A 68 77.99 -9.88 -35.29
CA GLY A 68 78.54 -8.56 -35.60
C GLY A 68 79.43 -8.62 -36.84
N LEU A 69 79.25 -7.66 -37.76
CA LEU A 69 80.15 -7.40 -38.89
C LEU A 69 80.75 -5.99 -38.76
N HIS A 70 82.02 -5.98 -38.35
CA HIS A 70 83.16 -5.30 -38.99
C HIS A 70 83.23 -3.77 -39.27
N ARG A 71 84.38 -3.23 -38.81
CA ARG A 71 85.22 -2.09 -39.26
C ARG A 71 85.02 -0.78 -38.48
N ARG A 72 86.06 -0.02 -38.10
CA ARG A 72 87.53 -0.12 -38.16
C ARG A 72 88.08 0.95 -37.17
N GLN A 73 89.12 0.61 -36.40
CA GLN A 73 90.05 1.57 -35.77
C GLN A 73 90.93 2.19 -36.90
N SER A 74 91.56 3.38 -36.86
CA SER A 74 92.30 4.19 -35.85
C SER A 74 92.59 5.60 -36.48
N PRO A 75 93.54 6.44 -36.01
CA PRO A 75 93.69 7.17 -34.74
C PRO A 75 94.01 8.70 -34.94
N GLY A 76 94.06 9.49 -33.87
CA GLY A 76 94.97 10.67 -33.83
C GLY A 76 94.44 12.02 -33.29
N VAL A 77 94.51 12.19 -31.96
CA VAL A 77 95.22 13.29 -31.27
C VAL A 77 94.89 14.77 -31.62
N HIS A 78 94.17 15.48 -30.74
CA HIS A 78 94.72 16.58 -29.90
C HIS A 78 93.67 17.27 -29.00
N ASN A 79 94.08 17.49 -27.74
CA ASN A 79 93.48 18.22 -26.62
C ASN A 79 92.62 19.46 -26.95
N ARG A 80 91.46 19.56 -26.26
CA ARG A 80 91.03 20.71 -25.42
C ARG A 80 89.89 20.29 -24.46
N PRO A 81 89.77 20.90 -23.26
CA PRO A 81 88.98 20.36 -22.16
C PRO A 81 87.51 20.77 -22.27
N HIS A 82 86.60 19.80 -22.32
CA HIS A 82 85.18 20.03 -22.04
C HIS A 82 84.76 19.16 -20.87
N LEU A 83 84.10 19.81 -19.90
CA LEU A 83 83.53 19.18 -18.71
C LEU A 83 82.58 18.05 -19.12
N ALA A 84 83.00 16.81 -18.90
CA ALA A 84 82.12 15.66 -18.87
C ALA A 84 81.37 15.67 -17.53
N PHE A 85 80.13 16.12 -17.53
CA PHE A 85 79.17 15.69 -16.51
C PHE A 85 78.71 14.29 -16.94
N GLU A 86 79.21 13.26 -16.25
CA GLU A 86 78.70 11.90 -16.39
C GLU A 86 77.23 11.88 -15.94
N LEU A 87 76.30 11.97 -16.90
CA LEU A 87 74.93 11.51 -16.67
C LEU A 87 75.01 9.99 -16.50
N ARG A 88 74.89 9.49 -15.26
CA ARG A 88 74.60 8.08 -15.04
C ARG A 88 73.29 7.76 -15.80
N PRO A 89 73.26 6.81 -16.73
CA PRO A 89 72.01 6.33 -17.27
C PRO A 89 71.25 5.70 -16.12
N LEU A 90 70.01 6.13 -15.89
CA LEU A 90 69.08 5.36 -15.08
C LEU A 90 68.98 3.97 -15.72
N ARG A 91 69.47 2.93 -15.05
CA ARG A 91 69.04 1.56 -15.35
C ARG A 91 67.59 1.46 -14.91
N MET A 92 66.68 1.80 -15.80
CA MET A 92 65.26 1.52 -15.64
C MET A 92 65.05 0.07 -16.08
N SER A 93 65.20 -0.86 -15.13
CA SER A 93 64.74 -2.24 -15.30
C SER A 93 63.22 -2.27 -15.26
N ASN A 94 62.60 -3.10 -16.09
CA ASN A 94 61.15 -3.26 -16.28
C ASN A 94 60.39 -3.86 -15.05
N ASP A 95 60.87 -3.70 -13.82
CA ASP A 95 60.33 -4.38 -12.64
C ASP A 95 59.61 -3.41 -11.68
N VAL A 96 58.28 -3.34 -11.84
CA VAL A 96 57.14 -3.20 -10.89
C VAL A 96 57.23 -2.47 -9.50
N GLU A 97 58.33 -1.95 -8.99
CA GLU A 97 58.35 -1.26 -7.66
C GLU A 97 58.81 0.20 -7.69
N LEU A 98 58.11 1.08 -8.44
CA LEU A 98 58.47 2.50 -8.60
C LEU A 98 57.36 3.51 -8.23
N LEU A 99 56.22 3.05 -7.69
CA LEU A 99 55.09 3.92 -7.33
C LEU A 99 54.71 3.69 -5.87
N LYS A 100 54.39 4.77 -5.14
CA LYS A 100 53.60 4.63 -3.91
C LYS A 100 52.21 4.06 -4.26
N PRO A 101 51.47 3.47 -3.30
CA PRO A 101 50.14 2.89 -3.57
C PRO A 101 49.10 3.88 -4.13
N ASP A 102 49.35 5.18 -3.98
CA ASP A 102 48.55 6.29 -4.52
C ASP A 102 48.95 6.70 -5.96
N GLY A 103 49.99 6.07 -6.53
CA GLY A 103 50.47 6.36 -7.88
C GLY A 103 51.45 7.55 -7.97
N GLU A 104 51.90 8.12 -6.85
CA GLU A 104 52.88 9.21 -6.85
C GLU A 104 54.33 8.73 -6.74
N LEU A 105 55.25 9.49 -7.34
CA LEU A 105 56.69 9.29 -7.19
C LEU A 105 57.13 9.61 -5.74
N SER A 106 58.18 8.95 -5.25
CA SER A 106 58.81 9.34 -3.98
C SER A 106 59.41 10.77 -4.06
N GLU A 107 59.49 11.50 -2.94
CA GLU A 107 60.05 12.88 -2.92
C GLU A 107 61.48 12.95 -3.48
N ASP A 108 62.33 11.96 -3.16
CA ASP A 108 63.71 11.89 -3.65
C ASP A 108 63.78 11.61 -5.17
N GLU A 109 62.80 10.87 -5.70
CA GLU A 109 62.67 10.54 -7.12
C GLU A 109 62.09 11.72 -7.91
N ASP A 110 61.13 12.46 -7.34
CA ASP A 110 60.58 13.69 -7.90
C ASP A 110 61.69 14.74 -8.09
N ILE A 111 62.54 14.94 -7.08
CA ILE A 111 63.70 15.84 -7.14
C ILE A 111 64.69 15.39 -8.23
N THR A 112 64.92 14.08 -8.34
CA THR A 112 65.84 13.51 -9.34
C THR A 112 65.28 13.64 -10.76
N LEU A 113 63.98 13.41 -10.95
CA LEU A 113 63.28 13.61 -12.22
C LEU A 113 63.29 15.08 -12.64
N ARG A 114 62.95 16.01 -11.74
CA ARG A 114 63.03 17.47 -12.01
C ARG A 114 64.45 17.87 -12.46
N ARG A 115 65.51 17.37 -11.79
CA ARG A 115 66.91 17.63 -12.17
C ARG A 115 67.28 17.04 -13.54
N THR A 116 66.81 15.83 -13.83
CA THR A 116 67.05 15.15 -15.11
C THR A 116 66.36 15.89 -16.25
N ILE A 117 65.10 16.29 -16.08
CA ILE A 117 64.37 17.12 -17.03
C ILE A 117 65.13 18.43 -17.25
N ALA A 118 65.53 19.15 -16.20
CA ALA A 118 66.30 20.40 -16.34
C ALA A 118 67.62 20.20 -17.10
N ALA A 119 68.34 19.11 -16.89
CA ALA A 119 69.56 18.77 -17.62
C ALA A 119 69.30 18.47 -19.11
N LEU A 120 68.22 17.74 -19.43
CA LEU A 120 67.81 17.48 -20.81
C LEU A 120 67.44 18.77 -21.53
N VAL A 121 66.75 19.70 -20.86
CA VAL A 121 66.40 21.02 -21.41
C VAL A 121 67.66 21.86 -21.70
N LEU A 122 68.70 21.75 -20.88
CA LEU A 122 69.99 22.36 -21.16
C LEU A 122 70.69 21.73 -22.37
N ASN A 123 70.59 20.41 -22.56
CA ASN A 123 71.10 19.74 -23.76
C ASN A 123 70.38 20.23 -25.02
N LEU A 124 69.06 20.49 -24.96
CA LEU A 124 68.29 21.10 -26.05
C LEU A 124 68.73 22.56 -26.36
N ARG A 125 69.44 23.24 -25.45
CA ARG A 125 70.05 24.56 -25.68
C ARG A 125 71.46 24.48 -26.30
N GLY A 126 72.12 23.34 -26.21
CA GLY A 126 73.50 23.15 -26.66
C GLY A 126 73.69 23.40 -28.17
N ILE A 127 74.90 23.77 -28.58
CA ILE A 127 75.26 23.96 -30.00
C ILE A 127 75.53 22.61 -30.67
N ASP A 128 75.85 21.58 -29.90
CA ASP A 128 76.13 20.24 -30.40
C ASP A 128 74.84 19.56 -30.93
N PRO A 129 74.78 19.19 -32.21
CA PRO A 129 73.60 18.53 -32.80
C PRO A 129 73.35 17.13 -32.23
N ASP A 130 74.39 16.36 -31.90
CA ASP A 130 74.25 14.97 -31.43
C ASP A 130 73.69 14.93 -29.99
N LEU A 131 74.16 15.84 -29.14
CA LEU A 131 73.63 16.00 -27.78
C LEU A 131 72.20 16.55 -27.77
N ARG A 132 71.83 17.39 -28.75
CA ARG A 132 70.46 17.88 -28.91
C ARG A 132 69.51 16.76 -29.33
N GLU A 133 69.91 15.93 -30.29
CA GLU A 133 69.08 14.81 -30.74
C GLU A 133 68.95 13.73 -29.65
N SER A 134 70.04 13.37 -28.97
CA SER A 134 70.00 12.42 -27.86
C SER A 134 69.19 12.95 -26.66
N GLY A 135 69.30 14.25 -26.35
CA GLY A 135 68.50 14.89 -25.31
C GLY A 135 67.00 14.91 -25.64
N LEU A 136 66.66 15.08 -26.93
CA LEU A 136 65.29 15.06 -27.42
C LEU A 136 64.70 13.65 -27.41
N ASP A 137 65.47 12.63 -27.76
CA ASP A 137 65.05 11.22 -27.66
C ASP A 137 64.69 10.84 -26.24
N MET A 138 65.52 11.24 -25.27
CA MET A 138 65.27 10.96 -23.87
C MET A 138 64.08 11.76 -23.33
N LEU A 139 63.89 13.01 -23.78
CA LEU A 139 62.71 13.80 -23.46
C LEU A 139 61.42 13.21 -24.06
N CYS A 140 61.47 12.71 -25.29
CA CYS A 140 60.34 12.04 -25.94
C CYS A 140 59.92 10.77 -25.19
N GLY A 141 60.91 9.98 -24.74
CA GLY A 141 60.68 8.81 -23.88
C GLY A 141 60.09 9.16 -22.51
N LEU A 142 60.51 10.27 -21.90
CA LEU A 142 59.89 10.78 -20.67
C LEU A 142 58.48 11.32 -20.90
N ALA A 143 58.25 12.04 -22.00
CA ALA A 143 56.95 12.58 -22.38
C ALA A 143 55.90 11.49 -22.65
N ALA A 144 56.33 10.28 -23.05
CA ALA A 144 55.44 9.14 -23.22
C ALA A 144 54.88 8.61 -21.89
N ARG A 145 55.52 8.90 -20.75
CA ARG A 145 55.06 8.46 -19.43
C ARG A 145 54.11 9.49 -18.80
N ARG A 146 52.95 9.03 -18.33
CA ARG A 146 51.88 9.86 -17.77
C ARG A 146 52.34 10.70 -16.55
N ASP A 147 53.13 10.12 -15.66
CA ASP A 147 53.68 10.75 -14.45
C ASP A 147 54.67 11.89 -14.73
N CYS A 148 55.28 11.92 -15.91
CA CYS A 148 56.30 12.89 -16.27
C CYS A 148 55.72 14.10 -17.02
N LYS A 149 54.52 14.02 -17.61
CA LYS A 149 53.99 15.03 -18.55
C LYS A 149 53.82 16.41 -17.90
N ASP A 150 53.10 16.47 -16.79
CA ASP A 150 52.91 17.72 -16.02
C ASP A 150 54.23 18.26 -15.49
N LYS A 151 55.12 17.35 -15.08
CA LYS A 151 56.43 17.72 -14.56
C LYS A 151 57.35 18.32 -15.60
N ILE A 152 57.32 17.79 -16.81
CA ILE A 152 58.02 18.34 -17.96
C ILE A 152 57.47 19.73 -18.27
N ARG A 153 56.15 19.96 -18.24
CA ARG A 153 55.57 21.30 -18.37
C ARG A 153 56.05 22.24 -17.26
N GLU A 154 55.94 21.83 -15.99
CA GLU A 154 56.28 22.65 -14.81
C GLU A 154 57.75 23.06 -14.74
N VAL A 155 58.65 22.10 -14.98
CA VAL A 155 60.11 22.32 -14.91
C VAL A 155 60.61 22.97 -16.19
N ALA A 156 59.92 22.77 -17.31
CA ALA A 156 60.41 23.08 -18.63
C ALA A 156 59.35 23.77 -19.53
N GLY A 157 58.69 24.81 -19.03
CA GLY A 157 57.86 25.69 -19.87
C GLY A 157 58.63 26.27 -21.08
N GLU A 158 59.94 26.46 -20.94
CA GLU A 158 60.84 26.85 -22.04
C GLU A 158 61.13 25.70 -23.03
N ALA A 159 61.02 24.43 -22.60
CA ALA A 159 61.17 23.29 -23.49
C ALA A 159 60.01 23.15 -24.45
N LEU A 160 58.76 23.40 -24.02
CA LEU A 160 57.61 23.46 -24.94
C LEU A 160 57.84 24.51 -26.03
N GLN A 161 58.28 25.72 -25.66
CA GLN A 161 58.63 26.77 -26.62
C GLN A 161 59.76 26.34 -27.57
N ARG A 162 60.74 25.60 -27.06
CA ARG A 162 61.88 25.14 -27.85
C ARG A 162 61.51 24.00 -28.80
N LEU A 163 60.67 23.07 -28.37
CA LEU A 163 60.11 22.00 -29.19
C LEU A 163 59.30 22.60 -30.35
N VAL A 164 58.43 23.57 -30.07
CA VAL A 164 57.69 24.32 -31.11
C VAL A 164 58.66 25.03 -32.07
N LYS A 165 59.73 25.66 -31.55
CA LYS A 165 60.76 26.30 -32.38
C LYS A 165 61.54 25.32 -33.26
N PHE A 166 61.78 24.08 -32.81
CA PHE A 166 62.49 23.07 -33.61
C PHE A 166 61.71 22.67 -34.86
N LEU A 167 60.38 22.80 -34.87
CA LEU A 167 59.55 22.58 -36.05
C LEU A 167 59.67 23.70 -37.11
N GLY A 168 60.22 24.87 -36.73
CA GLY A 168 60.32 26.02 -37.61
C GLY A 168 61.34 25.87 -38.76
N PRO A 169 61.24 26.72 -39.80
CA PRO A 169 62.01 26.59 -41.05
C PRO A 169 63.53 26.73 -40.86
N MET A 170 63.99 27.38 -39.78
CA MET A 170 65.43 27.49 -39.46
C MET A 170 66.12 26.15 -39.19
N TYR A 171 65.36 25.15 -38.73
CA TYR A 171 65.88 23.81 -38.45
C TYR A 171 65.68 22.85 -39.63
N ALA A 172 65.24 23.38 -40.80
CA ALA A 172 65.05 22.58 -41.99
C ALA A 172 66.33 21.90 -42.46
N ALA A 173 67.45 22.63 -42.37
CA ALA A 173 68.78 22.16 -42.73
C ALA A 173 69.45 21.26 -41.67
N GLN A 174 68.90 21.14 -40.45
CA GLN A 174 69.50 20.40 -39.33
C GLN A 174 69.00 18.95 -39.20
N GLY A 175 68.18 18.48 -40.16
CA GLY A 175 67.71 17.09 -40.28
C GLY A 175 66.23 16.92 -39.93
N GLU A 176 65.53 16.10 -40.72
CA GLU A 176 64.10 15.80 -40.51
C GLU A 176 63.86 14.90 -39.29
N SER A 177 64.87 14.11 -38.90
CA SER A 177 64.90 13.30 -37.66
C SER A 177 64.61 14.15 -36.42
N LEU A 178 65.33 15.26 -36.23
CA LEU A 178 65.15 16.16 -35.08
C LEU A 178 63.72 16.74 -35.02
N ARG A 179 63.17 17.12 -36.18
CA ARG A 179 61.83 17.70 -36.28
C ARG A 179 60.74 16.66 -36.00
N SER A 180 60.91 15.42 -36.47
CA SER A 180 59.96 14.33 -36.22
C SER A 180 59.90 13.96 -34.74
N LYS A 181 61.06 13.90 -34.07
CA LYS A 181 61.17 13.68 -32.63
C LYS A 181 60.58 14.82 -31.80
N ALA A 182 60.73 16.07 -32.28
CA ALA A 182 60.13 17.23 -31.62
C ALA A 182 58.60 17.21 -31.72
N ALA A 183 58.05 16.86 -32.90
CA ALA A 183 56.62 16.66 -33.09
C ALA A 183 56.09 15.52 -32.21
N ALA A 184 56.76 14.37 -32.19
CA ALA A 184 56.39 13.24 -31.34
C ALA A 184 56.41 13.60 -29.84
N ALA A 185 57.43 14.32 -29.37
CA ALA A 185 57.49 14.78 -27.98
C ALA A 185 56.34 15.74 -27.62
N LEU A 186 55.98 16.66 -28.52
CA LEU A 186 54.81 17.54 -28.33
C LEU A 186 53.51 16.74 -28.28
N GLY A 187 53.33 15.77 -29.18
CA GLY A 187 52.17 14.89 -29.19
C GLY A 187 52.03 14.07 -27.90
N ASN A 188 53.12 13.48 -27.43
CA ASN A 188 53.13 12.70 -26.19
C ASN A 188 52.78 13.57 -24.97
N LEU A 189 53.27 14.81 -24.93
CA LEU A 189 52.95 15.78 -23.86
C LEU A 189 51.48 16.24 -23.91
N ALA A 190 50.89 16.35 -25.10
CA ALA A 190 49.50 16.77 -25.30
C ALA A 190 48.49 15.65 -25.00
N THR A 191 48.81 14.41 -25.34
CA THR A 191 47.91 13.26 -25.19
C THR A 191 47.52 13.07 -23.72
N ASP A 192 46.21 12.92 -23.44
CA ASP A 192 45.63 12.77 -22.09
C ASP A 192 45.93 13.91 -21.10
N SER A 193 46.23 15.12 -21.60
CA SER A 193 46.50 16.29 -20.74
C SER A 193 46.01 17.60 -21.38
N ASP A 194 44.82 18.05 -20.99
CA ASP A 194 44.22 19.30 -21.46
C ASP A 194 45.10 20.53 -21.22
N VAL A 195 45.75 20.60 -20.06
CA VAL A 195 46.59 21.74 -19.66
C VAL A 195 47.83 21.86 -20.55
N ASN A 196 48.49 20.72 -20.84
CA ASN A 196 49.63 20.70 -21.78
C ASN A 196 49.18 20.98 -23.21
N ALA A 197 48.06 20.42 -23.66
CA ALA A 197 47.55 20.65 -25.01
C ALA A 197 47.21 22.12 -25.23
N GLN A 198 46.55 22.76 -24.25
CA GLN A 198 46.27 24.19 -24.25
C GLN A 198 47.56 25.02 -24.24
N ALA A 199 48.54 24.66 -23.41
CA ALA A 199 49.83 25.35 -23.34
C ALA A 199 50.62 25.26 -24.67
N ILE A 200 50.65 24.09 -25.31
CA ILE A 200 51.30 23.90 -26.62
C ILE A 200 50.60 24.74 -27.69
N ALA A 201 49.25 24.76 -27.69
CA ALA A 201 48.48 25.59 -28.62
C ALA A 201 48.76 27.09 -28.43
N GLN A 202 48.78 27.60 -27.20
CA GLN A 202 49.08 29.00 -26.88
C GLN A 202 50.49 29.44 -27.29
N LEU A 203 51.44 28.51 -27.34
CA LEU A 203 52.81 28.77 -27.77
C LEU A 203 52.99 28.77 -29.31
N GLY A 204 51.90 28.67 -30.07
CA GLY A 204 51.93 28.58 -31.55
C GLY A 204 52.25 27.18 -32.06
N GLY A 205 52.07 26.14 -31.23
CA GLY A 205 52.35 24.76 -31.61
C GLY A 205 51.46 24.24 -32.73
N ILE A 206 50.20 24.69 -32.81
CA ILE A 206 49.27 24.30 -33.90
C ILE A 206 49.80 24.77 -35.26
N ASP A 207 50.12 26.05 -35.40
CA ASP A 207 50.65 26.61 -36.66
C ASP A 207 51.98 25.95 -37.05
N ALA A 208 52.84 25.70 -36.07
CA ALA A 208 54.14 25.05 -36.29
C ALA A 208 53.99 23.59 -36.74
N LEU A 209 53.01 22.85 -36.21
CA LEU A 209 52.71 21.47 -36.60
C LEU A 209 52.05 21.41 -37.97
N LEU A 210 51.09 22.30 -38.27
CA LEU A 210 50.46 22.40 -39.59
C LEU A 210 51.48 22.71 -40.70
N ALA A 211 52.47 23.57 -40.41
CA ALA A 211 53.52 23.92 -41.37
C ALA A 211 54.40 22.73 -41.77
N VAL A 212 54.52 21.71 -40.91
CA VAL A 212 55.32 20.49 -41.18
C VAL A 212 54.47 19.26 -41.54
N ALA A 213 53.14 19.39 -41.52
CA ALA A 213 52.19 18.32 -41.84
C ALA A 213 51.76 18.28 -43.33
N GLY A 214 52.24 19.21 -44.16
CA GLY A 214 51.88 19.34 -45.59
C GLY A 214 52.50 18.29 -46.52
N GLU A 215 52.09 18.29 -47.79
CA GLU A 215 52.49 17.29 -48.80
C GLU A 215 54.01 17.29 -49.11
N ASP A 216 54.68 18.45 -48.99
CA ASP A 216 56.09 18.63 -49.36
C ASP A 216 57.12 18.18 -48.29
N THR A 217 56.68 17.67 -47.13
CA THR A 217 57.56 17.21 -46.03
C THR A 217 57.80 15.70 -46.04
N GLU A 218 58.85 15.17 -45.38
CA GLU A 218 59.02 13.71 -45.32
C GLU A 218 57.84 13.03 -44.60
N PRO A 219 57.43 11.83 -45.05
CA PRO A 219 56.28 11.11 -44.51
C PRO A 219 56.34 10.89 -42.99
N ILE A 220 57.55 10.66 -42.44
CA ILE A 220 57.74 10.39 -41.00
C ILE A 220 57.48 11.66 -40.17
N LEU A 221 57.99 12.81 -40.62
CA LEU A 221 57.74 14.10 -39.98
C LEU A 221 56.27 14.51 -40.09
N ALA A 222 55.67 14.35 -41.27
CA ALA A 222 54.26 14.64 -41.48
C ALA A 222 53.35 13.77 -40.60
N ALA A 223 53.63 12.46 -40.50
CA ALA A 223 52.88 11.55 -39.65
C ALA A 223 53.02 11.90 -38.16
N ALA A 224 54.24 12.19 -37.68
CA ALA A 224 54.48 12.64 -36.31
C ALA A 224 53.76 13.96 -35.99
N ALA A 225 53.71 14.88 -36.96
CA ALA A 225 52.98 16.14 -36.82
C ALA A 225 51.46 15.94 -36.73
N MET A 226 50.90 15.09 -37.60
CA MET A 226 49.47 14.74 -37.56
C MET A 226 49.09 13.99 -36.28
N GLN A 227 49.96 13.09 -35.79
CA GLN A 227 49.76 12.42 -34.50
C GLN A 227 49.80 13.41 -33.33
N ALA A 228 50.71 14.39 -33.37
CA ALA A 228 50.77 15.45 -32.37
C ALA A 228 49.53 16.35 -32.40
N LEU A 229 49.03 16.71 -33.59
CA LEU A 229 47.75 17.40 -33.75
C LEU A 229 46.59 16.57 -33.19
N THR A 230 46.58 15.25 -33.40
CA THR A 230 45.56 14.35 -32.85
C THR A 230 45.54 14.39 -31.32
N GLY A 231 46.73 14.34 -30.69
CA GLY A 231 46.87 14.48 -29.24
C GLY A 231 46.46 15.86 -28.70
N LEU A 232 46.65 16.93 -29.48
CA LEU A 232 46.24 18.29 -29.09
C LEU A 232 44.72 18.47 -29.10
N VAL A 233 44.04 17.86 -30.06
CA VAL A 233 42.57 17.97 -30.25
C VAL A 233 41.77 17.35 -29.09
N GLY A 234 42.42 16.60 -28.19
CA GLY A 234 41.82 16.19 -26.92
C GLY A 234 41.33 17.37 -26.07
N SER A 235 42.00 18.53 -26.15
CA SER A 235 41.56 19.77 -25.49
C SER A 235 40.54 20.52 -26.33
N ALA A 236 39.40 20.90 -25.73
CA ALA A 236 38.35 21.67 -26.38
C ALA A 236 38.86 23.00 -26.99
N ASP A 237 39.77 23.69 -26.31
CA ASP A 237 40.36 24.94 -26.77
C ASP A 237 41.28 24.73 -27.98
N ALA A 238 42.17 23.74 -27.92
CA ALA A 238 43.07 23.40 -29.02
C ALA A 238 42.29 22.90 -30.24
N LYS A 239 41.23 22.13 -30.02
CA LYS A 239 40.29 21.70 -31.05
C LYS A 239 39.56 22.88 -31.71
N ALA A 240 39.05 23.83 -30.93
CA ALA A 240 38.40 25.03 -31.45
C ALA A 240 39.39 25.88 -32.27
N MET A 241 40.61 26.08 -31.77
CA MET A 241 41.67 26.79 -32.49
C MET A 241 42.02 26.13 -33.82
N LEU A 242 42.12 24.80 -33.85
CA LEU A 242 42.42 24.05 -35.06
C LEU A 242 41.27 24.08 -36.09
N LEU A 243 40.01 23.99 -35.63
CA LEU A 243 38.84 24.09 -36.50
C LEU A 243 38.64 25.51 -37.09
N GLN A 244 39.05 26.55 -36.36
CA GLN A 244 39.01 27.94 -36.82
C GLN A 244 40.16 28.28 -37.79
N HIS A 245 41.18 27.42 -37.92
CA HIS A 245 42.28 27.65 -38.83
C HIS A 245 41.78 27.63 -40.29
N PRO A 246 42.01 28.68 -41.10
CA PRO A 246 41.41 28.81 -42.43
C PRO A 246 41.75 27.63 -43.35
N GLY A 247 40.72 26.99 -43.91
CA GLY A 247 40.85 25.94 -44.92
C GLY A 247 41.40 24.59 -44.41
N PHE A 248 41.73 24.47 -43.11
CA PHE A 248 42.33 23.27 -42.56
C PHE A 248 41.39 22.06 -42.66
N LEU A 249 40.15 22.19 -42.19
CA LEU A 249 39.17 21.10 -42.21
C LEU A 249 38.88 20.64 -43.64
N ASP A 250 38.67 21.55 -44.60
CA ASP A 250 38.46 21.17 -46.00
C ASP A 250 39.69 20.47 -46.60
N THR A 251 40.91 20.89 -46.25
CA THR A 251 42.15 20.24 -46.70
C THR A 251 42.25 18.82 -46.14
N LEU A 252 41.96 18.64 -44.85
CA LEU A 252 41.92 17.34 -44.19
C LEU A 252 40.87 16.42 -44.84
N LEU A 253 39.65 16.91 -45.09
CA LEU A 253 38.59 16.14 -45.71
C LEU A 253 38.94 15.73 -47.16
N ASN A 254 39.57 16.62 -47.93
CA ASN A 254 40.04 16.31 -49.27
C ASN A 254 41.17 15.27 -49.27
N SER A 255 42.03 15.26 -48.25
CA SER A 255 43.10 14.24 -48.11
C SER A 255 42.57 12.84 -47.80
N VAL A 256 41.36 12.75 -47.24
CA VAL A 256 40.67 11.48 -46.96
C VAL A 256 39.89 10.98 -48.19
N SER A 257 39.48 11.89 -49.07
CA SER A 257 38.80 11.56 -50.34
C SER A 257 39.78 10.88 -51.30
N THR A 258 39.55 9.61 -51.63
CA THR A 258 40.57 8.83 -52.36
C THR A 258 40.48 8.98 -53.88
N ASP A 259 39.38 9.46 -54.46
CA ASP A 259 39.17 9.60 -55.93
C ASP A 259 39.65 8.36 -56.74
N GLY A 260 39.63 7.17 -56.15
CA GLY A 260 40.13 5.92 -56.74
C GLY A 260 41.67 5.76 -56.80
N LYS A 261 42.46 6.59 -56.12
CA LYS A 261 43.92 6.45 -55.96
C LYS A 261 44.27 5.50 -54.81
N GLN A 262 45.45 4.90 -54.85
CA GLN A 262 45.93 4.05 -53.74
C GLN A 262 46.11 4.88 -52.46
N PRO A 263 45.79 4.30 -51.28
CA PRO A 263 45.90 5.01 -50.01
C PRO A 263 47.35 5.43 -49.76
N ASP A 264 47.56 6.72 -49.50
CA ASP A 264 48.85 7.27 -49.11
C ASP A 264 49.25 6.75 -47.71
N ALA A 265 50.54 6.60 -47.44
CA ALA A 265 51.09 6.20 -46.15
C ALA A 265 50.67 7.13 -45.00
N ARG A 266 50.21 8.35 -45.31
CA ARG A 266 49.74 9.35 -44.34
C ARG A 266 48.25 9.22 -44.01
N LEU A 267 47.47 8.51 -44.82
CA LEU A 267 46.01 8.46 -44.70
C LEU A 267 45.55 7.99 -43.32
N GLU A 268 46.26 7.03 -42.72
CA GLU A 268 45.97 6.55 -41.36
C GLU A 268 46.00 7.69 -40.32
N SER A 269 47.06 8.50 -40.31
CA SER A 269 47.18 9.64 -39.37
C SER A 269 46.10 10.70 -39.59
N HIS A 270 45.70 10.93 -40.85
CA HIS A 270 44.61 11.85 -41.18
C HIS A 270 43.25 11.34 -40.67
N LEU A 271 43.00 10.02 -40.76
CA LEU A 271 41.77 9.41 -40.25
C LEU A 271 41.67 9.48 -38.72
N TRP A 272 42.78 9.27 -38.01
CA TRP A 272 42.83 9.44 -36.55
C TRP A 272 42.57 10.88 -36.13
N LEU A 273 43.16 11.84 -36.82
CA LEU A 273 42.91 13.26 -36.58
C LEU A 273 41.45 13.64 -36.90
N LEU A 274 40.90 13.13 -38.01
CA LEU A 274 39.50 13.29 -38.35
C LEU A 274 38.59 12.76 -37.26
N SER A 275 38.85 11.55 -36.75
CA SER A 275 38.11 10.94 -35.64
C SER A 275 38.08 11.85 -34.42
N ALA A 276 39.25 12.36 -34.00
CA ALA A 276 39.35 13.26 -32.85
C ALA A 276 38.65 14.61 -33.08
N LEU A 277 38.69 15.15 -34.31
CA LEU A 277 38.04 16.41 -34.67
C LEU A 277 36.53 16.33 -34.71
N VAL A 278 35.97 15.24 -35.25
CA VAL A 278 34.51 15.08 -35.36
C VAL A 278 33.86 14.66 -34.03
N GLN A 279 34.61 14.01 -33.13
CA GLN A 279 34.11 13.61 -31.81
C GLN A 279 33.49 14.80 -31.06
N SER A 280 32.21 14.75 -30.70
CA SER A 280 31.53 15.84 -29.99
C SER A 280 31.52 17.21 -30.72
N SER A 281 31.66 17.25 -32.05
CA SER A 281 31.57 18.49 -32.86
C SER A 281 30.59 18.36 -34.02
N ARG A 282 29.38 18.92 -33.87
CA ARG A 282 28.28 18.80 -34.86
C ARG A 282 28.65 19.43 -36.21
N GLU A 283 29.37 20.56 -36.19
CA GLU A 283 29.80 21.26 -37.41
C GLU A 283 30.82 20.42 -38.19
N ALA A 284 31.82 19.88 -37.50
CA ALA A 284 32.83 19.01 -38.12
C ALA A 284 32.22 17.69 -38.61
N GLN A 285 31.31 17.08 -37.85
CA GLN A 285 30.55 15.89 -38.27
C GLN A 285 29.79 16.15 -39.57
N THR A 286 29.08 17.29 -39.67
CA THR A 286 28.29 17.65 -40.86
C THR A 286 29.18 17.88 -42.07
N ALA A 287 30.31 18.57 -41.91
CA ALA A 287 31.26 18.80 -42.99
C ALA A 287 31.90 17.48 -43.49
N ALA A 288 32.16 16.55 -42.57
CA ALA A 288 32.80 15.26 -42.84
C ALA A 288 31.89 14.21 -43.49
N LEU A 289 30.57 14.44 -43.58
CA LEU A 289 29.64 13.52 -44.25
C LEU A 289 30.02 13.23 -45.71
N ARG A 290 30.70 14.17 -46.38
CA ARG A 290 31.18 14.00 -47.76
C ARG A 290 32.19 12.85 -47.92
N CYS A 291 32.89 12.47 -46.84
CA CYS A 291 33.91 11.42 -46.84
C CYS A 291 33.35 10.03 -46.50
N LEU A 292 32.04 9.91 -46.19
CA LEU A 292 31.41 8.63 -45.83
C LEU A 292 31.63 7.50 -46.86
N PRO A 293 31.51 7.73 -48.19
CA PRO A 293 31.77 6.69 -49.19
C PRO A 293 33.21 6.16 -49.14
N ASP A 294 34.21 7.05 -49.00
CA ASP A 294 35.61 6.65 -48.89
C ASP A 294 35.89 5.92 -47.56
N LEU A 295 35.37 6.44 -46.44
CA LEU A 295 35.50 5.80 -45.13
C LEU A 295 34.93 4.38 -45.13
N THR A 296 33.78 4.18 -45.76
CA THR A 296 33.17 2.86 -45.89
C THR A 296 33.99 1.95 -46.80
N GLN A 297 34.49 2.42 -47.93
CA GLN A 297 35.35 1.62 -48.81
C GLN A 297 36.64 1.16 -48.11
N LEU A 298 37.24 1.99 -47.27
CA LEU A 298 38.46 1.65 -46.51
C LEU A 298 38.27 0.50 -45.51
N LEU A 299 37.03 0.24 -45.07
CA LEU A 299 36.70 -0.92 -44.24
C LEU A 299 36.92 -2.26 -44.98
N ASP A 300 36.92 -2.29 -46.32
CA ASP A 300 37.16 -3.52 -47.10
C ASP A 300 38.63 -3.97 -47.07
N THR A 301 39.55 -3.16 -46.52
CA THR A 301 40.98 -3.52 -46.42
C THR A 301 41.25 -4.67 -45.42
N GLY A 302 40.25 -5.06 -44.62
CA GLY A 302 40.27 -6.23 -43.75
C GLY A 302 40.62 -5.91 -42.28
N PRO A 303 40.32 -6.84 -41.35
CA PRO A 303 40.38 -6.56 -39.92
C PRO A 303 41.80 -6.39 -39.36
N ALA A 304 42.82 -6.93 -40.04
CA ALA A 304 44.22 -6.86 -39.59
C ALA A 304 44.93 -5.54 -39.93
N THR A 305 44.30 -4.64 -40.70
CA THR A 305 44.92 -3.38 -41.11
C THR A 305 44.63 -2.27 -40.08
N SER A 306 45.65 -1.48 -39.78
CA SER A 306 45.51 -0.26 -38.98
C SER A 306 44.60 0.77 -39.66
N LEU A 307 44.56 0.75 -41.00
CA LEU A 307 43.74 1.62 -41.82
C LEU A 307 42.23 1.36 -41.64
N ALA A 308 41.80 0.08 -41.59
CA ALA A 308 40.40 -0.25 -41.29
C ALA A 308 40.00 0.18 -39.87
N ALA A 309 40.92 0.06 -38.91
CA ALA A 309 40.69 0.52 -37.54
C ALA A 309 40.53 2.05 -37.46
N ALA A 310 41.39 2.80 -38.16
CA ALA A 310 41.30 4.26 -38.22
C ALA A 310 40.01 4.72 -38.92
N ALA A 311 39.61 4.05 -40.02
CA ALA A 311 38.36 4.32 -40.72
C ALA A 311 37.13 4.03 -39.85
N ALA A 312 37.10 2.90 -39.14
CA ALA A 312 36.02 2.55 -38.22
C ALA A 312 35.94 3.52 -37.02
N ALA A 313 37.08 3.98 -36.49
CA ALA A 313 37.13 4.99 -35.43
C ALA A 313 36.56 6.34 -35.88
N ALA A 314 36.99 6.81 -37.06
CA ALA A 314 36.49 8.03 -37.67
C ALA A 314 34.98 7.95 -37.92
N LEU A 315 34.50 6.81 -38.44
CA LEU A 315 33.08 6.54 -38.65
C LEU A 315 32.30 6.58 -37.33
N SER A 316 32.77 5.88 -36.29
CA SER A 316 32.14 5.87 -34.96
C SER A 316 31.98 7.28 -34.39
N SER A 317 33.03 8.09 -34.47
CA SER A 317 33.03 9.46 -33.94
C SER A 317 32.15 10.42 -34.77
N LEU A 318 32.05 10.16 -36.07
CA LEU A 318 31.24 10.95 -37.00
C LEU A 318 29.74 10.73 -36.79
N VAL A 319 29.34 9.49 -36.49
CA VAL A 319 27.93 9.11 -36.30
C VAL A 319 27.46 9.24 -34.85
N ALA A 320 28.39 9.36 -33.89
CA ALA A 320 28.07 9.48 -32.47
C ALA A 320 27.07 10.61 -32.19
N GLN A 321 25.95 10.27 -31.57
CA GLN A 321 24.83 11.16 -31.22
C GLN A 321 24.31 12.03 -32.39
N ASN A 322 24.43 11.53 -33.63
CA ASN A 322 24.04 12.27 -34.83
C ASN A 322 23.22 11.40 -35.80
N GLU A 323 21.89 11.41 -35.64
CA GLU A 323 20.95 10.60 -36.42
C GLU A 323 21.02 10.84 -37.94
N HIS A 324 21.29 12.09 -38.35
CA HIS A 324 21.47 12.40 -39.77
C HIS A 324 22.72 11.71 -40.34
N ALA A 325 23.83 11.76 -39.60
CA ALA A 325 25.06 11.08 -39.96
C ALA A 325 24.93 9.55 -39.93
N GLN A 326 24.22 9.00 -38.94
CA GLN A 326 23.91 7.57 -38.85
C GLN A 326 23.13 7.08 -40.08
N THR A 327 22.12 7.84 -40.51
CA THR A 327 21.31 7.51 -41.69
C THR A 327 22.11 7.66 -42.98
N ALA A 328 22.92 8.71 -43.10
CA ALA A 328 23.81 8.90 -44.24
C ALA A 328 24.84 7.75 -44.37
N ALA A 329 25.41 7.32 -43.25
CA ALA A 329 26.33 6.18 -43.18
C ALA A 329 25.63 4.86 -43.58
N GLN A 330 24.39 4.66 -43.17
CA GLN A 330 23.60 3.50 -43.61
C GLN A 330 23.39 3.49 -45.13
N ASN A 331 23.03 4.63 -45.72
CA ASN A 331 22.76 4.75 -47.16
C ASN A 331 23.97 4.43 -48.05
N VAL A 332 25.19 4.59 -47.54
CA VAL A 332 26.43 4.23 -48.24
C VAL A 332 26.91 2.80 -47.93
N GLY A 333 26.14 2.01 -47.17
CA GLY A 333 26.43 0.61 -46.86
C GLY A 333 27.42 0.40 -45.71
N ALA A 334 27.56 1.36 -44.78
CA ALA A 334 28.49 1.24 -43.66
C ALA A 334 28.21 0.03 -42.76
N LEU A 335 26.94 -0.25 -42.46
CA LEU A 335 26.54 -1.38 -41.61
C LEU A 335 26.97 -2.73 -42.18
N GLU A 336 26.74 -2.96 -43.47
CA GLU A 336 27.14 -4.22 -44.14
C GLU A 336 28.65 -4.46 -44.04
N LYS A 337 29.45 -3.40 -44.24
CA LYS A 337 30.92 -3.50 -44.20
C LYS A 337 31.45 -3.69 -42.78
N LEU A 338 30.89 -2.99 -41.80
CA LEU A 338 31.24 -3.18 -40.39
C LEU A 338 30.88 -4.60 -39.92
N LEU A 339 29.68 -5.08 -40.25
CA LEU A 339 29.27 -6.44 -39.94
C LEU A 339 30.16 -7.46 -40.64
N ARG A 340 30.57 -7.23 -41.88
CA ARG A 340 31.54 -8.09 -42.57
C ARG A 340 32.88 -8.16 -41.84
N LEU A 341 33.40 -7.04 -41.34
CA LEU A 341 34.62 -7.02 -40.52
C LEU A 341 34.45 -7.86 -39.24
N LEU A 342 33.31 -7.74 -38.55
CA LEU A 342 33.01 -8.56 -37.39
C LEU A 342 32.89 -10.05 -37.75
N HIS A 343 32.22 -10.40 -38.85
CA HIS A 343 32.06 -11.78 -39.32
C HIS A 343 33.41 -12.43 -39.68
N LEU A 344 34.35 -11.66 -40.25
CA LEU A 344 35.69 -12.16 -40.57
C LEU A 344 36.56 -12.43 -39.33
N ALA A 345 36.14 -11.94 -38.17
CA ALA A 345 36.84 -12.13 -36.90
C ALA A 345 36.30 -13.31 -36.06
N THR A 346 35.24 -13.99 -36.51
CA THR A 346 34.47 -15.03 -35.78
C THR A 346 35.27 -16.35 -35.56
N PRO A 347 34.75 -17.38 -34.84
CA PRO A 347 35.57 -18.47 -34.29
C PRO A 347 36.22 -19.39 -35.32
N GLU A 348 35.86 -19.31 -36.59
CA GLU A 348 36.48 -20.07 -37.68
C GLU A 348 37.84 -19.48 -38.11
N THR A 349 38.12 -18.21 -37.78
CA THR A 349 39.28 -17.46 -38.30
C THR A 349 40.01 -16.57 -37.28
N GLY A 350 39.46 -16.28 -36.10
CA GLY A 350 40.02 -15.32 -35.12
C GLY A 350 40.38 -15.88 -33.73
N ASP A 351 41.26 -15.19 -33.00
CA ASP A 351 41.60 -15.44 -31.58
C ASP A 351 40.79 -14.50 -30.67
N ILE A 352 39.85 -15.05 -29.90
CA ILE A 352 38.98 -14.28 -28.98
C ILE A 352 39.77 -13.50 -27.91
N MET A 353 40.99 -13.94 -27.58
CA MET A 353 41.85 -13.27 -26.61
C MET A 353 42.56 -12.04 -27.18
N HIS A 354 42.79 -12.00 -28.51
CA HIS A 354 43.51 -10.93 -29.19
C HIS A 354 42.79 -10.51 -30.46
N GLN A 355 41.78 -9.64 -30.28
CA GLN A 355 41.03 -9.11 -31.41
C GLN A 355 41.81 -8.01 -32.14
N PRO A 356 41.80 -7.98 -33.48
CA PRO A 356 42.38 -6.89 -34.23
C PRO A 356 41.74 -5.53 -33.86
N PRO A 357 42.49 -4.42 -33.83
CA PRO A 357 41.94 -3.10 -33.48
C PRO A 357 40.74 -2.68 -34.34
N ALA A 358 40.67 -3.13 -35.60
CA ALA A 358 39.53 -2.84 -36.47
C ALA A 358 38.23 -3.48 -35.99
N VAL A 359 38.28 -4.65 -35.33
CA VAL A 359 37.10 -5.34 -34.78
C VAL A 359 36.56 -4.59 -33.57
N GLU A 360 37.46 -4.15 -32.67
CA GLU A 360 37.10 -3.27 -31.56
C GLU A 360 36.38 -2.02 -32.07
N ARG A 361 37.00 -1.30 -32.99
CA ARG A 361 36.43 -0.06 -33.53
C ARG A 361 35.16 -0.28 -34.34
N ALA A 362 35.04 -1.42 -35.01
CA ALA A 362 33.82 -1.78 -35.70
C ALA A 362 32.66 -2.04 -34.73
N ALA A 363 32.90 -2.67 -33.58
CA ALA A 363 31.87 -2.91 -32.57
C ALA A 363 31.34 -1.58 -31.98
N TRP A 364 32.24 -0.64 -31.66
CA TRP A 364 31.87 0.71 -31.21
C TRP A 364 31.14 1.51 -32.30
N ALA A 365 31.63 1.47 -33.54
CA ALA A 365 30.94 2.13 -34.66
C ALA A 365 29.52 1.57 -34.86
N LEU A 366 29.33 0.25 -34.70
CA LEU A 366 28.01 -0.38 -34.73
C LEU A 366 27.12 0.08 -33.57
N ALA A 367 27.66 0.18 -32.36
CA ALA A 367 26.93 0.69 -31.21
C ALA A 367 26.41 2.11 -31.46
N GLU A 368 27.26 3.00 -31.96
CA GLU A 368 26.90 4.40 -32.26
C GLU A 368 25.96 4.52 -33.47
N LEU A 369 26.08 3.66 -34.48
CA LEU A 369 25.12 3.63 -35.61
C LEU A 369 23.73 3.21 -35.17
N CYS A 370 23.63 2.30 -34.19
CA CYS A 370 22.35 1.78 -33.71
C CYS A 370 21.73 2.64 -32.61
N ALA A 371 22.51 3.49 -31.92
CA ALA A 371 22.03 4.33 -30.83
C ALA A 371 20.85 5.22 -31.28
N GLY A 372 19.65 4.98 -30.76
CA GLY A 372 18.43 5.72 -31.09
C GLY A 372 17.87 5.54 -32.51
N ASN A 373 18.51 4.76 -33.40
CA ASN A 373 18.12 4.67 -34.81
C ASN A 373 17.44 3.32 -35.15
N ALA A 374 16.11 3.31 -35.23
CA ALA A 374 15.32 2.10 -35.47
C ALA A 374 15.61 1.42 -36.83
N ALA A 375 15.90 2.19 -37.88
CA ALA A 375 16.19 1.64 -39.21
C ALA A 375 17.53 0.88 -39.22
N ASN A 376 18.54 1.44 -38.55
CA ASN A 376 19.83 0.77 -38.38
C ASN A 376 19.70 -0.49 -37.52
N LYS A 377 18.96 -0.42 -36.41
CA LYS A 377 18.68 -1.57 -35.54
C LYS A 377 18.03 -2.72 -36.32
N ALA A 378 17.03 -2.43 -37.16
CA ALA A 378 16.38 -3.43 -38.01
C ALA A 378 17.33 -4.02 -39.07
N ALA A 379 18.13 -3.17 -39.72
CA ALA A 379 19.11 -3.63 -40.71
C ALA A 379 20.16 -4.58 -40.11
N VAL A 380 20.62 -4.34 -38.88
CA VAL A 380 21.56 -5.26 -38.20
C VAL A 380 20.96 -6.64 -37.97
N LEU A 381 19.65 -6.73 -37.67
CA LEU A 381 18.94 -8.00 -37.55
C LEU A 381 18.86 -8.75 -38.89
N GLU A 382 18.48 -8.04 -39.96
CA GLU A 382 18.40 -8.60 -41.32
C GLU A 382 19.74 -9.11 -41.82
N LEU A 383 20.84 -8.43 -41.45
CA LEU A 383 22.21 -8.78 -41.82
C LEU A 383 22.86 -9.78 -40.85
N HIS A 384 22.08 -10.41 -39.96
CA HIS A 384 22.54 -11.41 -38.99
C HIS A 384 23.68 -10.94 -38.07
N GLY A 385 23.73 -9.64 -37.75
CA GLY A 385 24.84 -9.03 -37.02
C GLY A 385 24.92 -9.32 -35.51
N ILE A 386 23.91 -9.99 -34.93
CA ILE A 386 23.87 -10.30 -33.49
C ILE A 386 24.87 -11.39 -33.11
N ALA A 387 24.98 -12.46 -33.90
CA ALA A 387 25.82 -13.61 -33.54
C ALA A 387 27.33 -13.26 -33.39
N PRO A 388 27.94 -12.45 -34.27
CA PRO A 388 29.32 -11.98 -34.08
C PRO A 388 29.51 -11.15 -32.80
N LEU A 389 28.53 -10.31 -32.45
CA LEU A 389 28.59 -9.49 -31.23
C LEU A 389 28.50 -10.36 -29.97
N VAL A 390 27.63 -11.37 -29.96
CA VAL A 390 27.54 -12.32 -28.84
C VAL A 390 28.81 -13.16 -28.72
N TRP A 391 29.43 -13.54 -29.84
CA TRP A 391 30.71 -14.24 -29.82
C TRP A 391 31.82 -13.38 -29.19
N LEU A 392 31.89 -12.07 -29.49
CA LEU A 392 32.86 -11.16 -28.86
C LEU A 392 32.70 -11.02 -27.33
N LEU A 393 31.55 -11.41 -26.78
CA LEU A 393 31.35 -11.48 -25.33
C LEU A 393 32.11 -12.61 -24.63
N ASP A 394 32.65 -13.60 -25.37
CA ASP A 394 33.55 -14.62 -24.81
C ASP A 394 34.98 -14.08 -24.53
N GLY A 395 35.27 -12.85 -24.95
CA GLY A 395 36.54 -12.18 -24.70
C GLY A 395 36.73 -11.74 -23.24
N PRO A 396 37.95 -11.30 -22.88
CA PRO A 396 38.24 -10.88 -21.52
C PRO A 396 37.51 -9.57 -21.16
N ALA A 397 37.14 -9.43 -19.89
CA ALA A 397 36.26 -8.34 -19.42
C ALA A 397 36.88 -6.92 -19.54
N ASP A 398 38.21 -6.82 -19.58
CA ASP A 398 38.97 -5.60 -19.81
C ASP A 398 39.16 -5.26 -21.30
N SER A 399 38.71 -6.14 -22.21
CA SER A 399 38.77 -5.89 -23.65
C SER A 399 37.79 -4.81 -24.08
N MET A 400 38.32 -3.82 -24.80
CA MET A 400 37.51 -2.78 -25.44
C MET A 400 36.64 -3.33 -26.56
N ALA A 401 37.02 -4.45 -27.20
CA ALA A 401 36.18 -5.12 -28.18
C ALA A 401 34.95 -5.76 -27.52
N THR A 402 35.16 -6.41 -26.37
CA THR A 402 34.07 -7.00 -25.56
C THR A 402 33.14 -5.93 -25.00
N THR A 403 33.70 -4.80 -24.54
CA THR A 403 32.90 -3.65 -24.08
C THR A 403 32.11 -3.02 -25.22
N GLY A 404 32.72 -2.81 -26.39
CA GLY A 404 32.03 -2.29 -27.58
C GLY A 404 30.93 -3.23 -28.07
N ALA A 405 31.15 -4.55 -28.02
CA ALA A 405 30.13 -5.53 -28.37
C ALA A 405 28.94 -5.52 -27.39
N ALA A 406 29.20 -5.42 -26.08
CA ALA A 406 28.16 -5.27 -25.07
C ALA A 406 27.35 -3.97 -25.25
N ALA A 407 28.02 -2.85 -25.55
CA ALA A 407 27.38 -1.57 -25.86
C ALA A 407 26.51 -1.66 -27.12
N ALA A 408 26.99 -2.31 -28.18
CA ALA A 408 26.22 -2.53 -29.40
C ALA A 408 24.96 -3.37 -29.14
N LEU A 409 25.09 -4.49 -28.42
CA LEU A 409 23.95 -5.34 -28.05
C LEU A 409 22.94 -4.59 -27.17
N CYS A 410 23.42 -3.75 -26.25
CA CYS A 410 22.57 -2.89 -25.42
C CYS A 410 21.73 -1.93 -26.28
N ASN A 411 22.38 -1.19 -27.19
CA ASN A 411 21.69 -0.26 -28.08
C ASN A 411 20.72 -0.98 -29.03
N LEU A 412 21.05 -2.19 -29.48
CA LEU A 412 20.14 -3.03 -30.27
C LEU A 412 18.92 -3.49 -29.46
N ALA A 413 19.10 -3.85 -28.18
CA ALA A 413 18.02 -4.30 -27.30
C ALA A 413 17.03 -3.18 -26.93
N GLU A 414 17.47 -1.93 -26.93
CA GLU A 414 16.64 -0.78 -26.55
C GLU A 414 15.46 -0.58 -27.52
N GLY A 415 14.23 -0.65 -26.98
CA GLY A 415 12.99 -0.30 -27.68
C GLY A 415 12.52 -1.30 -28.76
N SER A 416 13.07 -2.51 -28.83
CA SER A 416 12.66 -3.53 -29.82
C SER A 416 12.59 -4.94 -29.24
N ALA A 417 11.36 -5.45 -29.11
CA ALA A 417 11.12 -6.80 -28.58
C ALA A 417 11.71 -7.91 -29.47
N ASP A 418 11.70 -7.74 -30.80
CA ASP A 418 12.26 -8.72 -31.74
C ASP A 418 13.78 -8.83 -31.59
N LEU A 419 14.47 -7.70 -31.43
CA LEU A 419 15.91 -7.68 -31.17
C LEU A 419 16.24 -8.23 -29.78
N GLN A 420 15.46 -7.89 -28.76
CA GLN A 420 15.62 -8.48 -27.42
C GLN A 420 15.52 -10.00 -27.47
N ALA A 421 14.52 -10.55 -28.17
CA ALA A 421 14.36 -11.98 -28.35
C ALA A 421 15.52 -12.61 -29.14
N ALA A 422 15.96 -11.98 -30.23
CA ALA A 422 17.08 -12.47 -31.04
C ALA A 422 18.41 -12.47 -30.27
N ILE A 423 18.68 -11.45 -29.46
CA ILE A 423 19.87 -11.39 -28.60
C ILE A 423 19.83 -12.48 -27.52
N CYS A 424 18.67 -12.72 -26.92
CA CYS A 424 18.50 -13.80 -25.95
C CYS A 424 18.69 -15.18 -26.61
N GLN A 425 18.10 -15.41 -27.79
CA GLN A 425 18.24 -16.66 -28.55
C GLN A 425 19.68 -16.93 -29.01
N ALA A 426 20.46 -15.87 -29.26
CA ALA A 426 21.87 -15.98 -29.59
C ALA A 426 22.76 -16.38 -28.40
N GLY A 427 22.22 -16.43 -27.17
CA GLY A 427 22.95 -16.89 -25.97
C GLY A 427 23.70 -15.80 -25.21
N ALA A 428 23.36 -14.52 -25.41
CA ALA A 428 24.06 -13.41 -24.74
C ALA A 428 24.00 -13.48 -23.21
N LEU A 429 22.85 -13.89 -22.65
CA LEU A 429 22.60 -13.92 -21.21
C LEU A 429 23.58 -14.85 -20.47
N ASP A 430 24.01 -15.95 -21.09
CA ASP A 430 24.91 -16.93 -20.47
C ASP A 430 26.33 -16.39 -20.24
N ARG A 431 26.70 -15.29 -20.92
CA ARG A 431 28.04 -14.68 -20.87
C ARG A 431 28.13 -13.58 -19.82
N PHE A 432 27.01 -12.98 -19.45
CA PHE A 432 26.95 -11.85 -18.52
C PHE A 432 27.53 -12.13 -17.14
N PRO A 433 27.34 -13.31 -16.51
CA PRO A 433 27.91 -13.56 -15.18
C PRO A 433 29.44 -13.44 -15.14
N ALA A 434 30.13 -14.05 -16.11
CA ALA A 434 31.59 -14.03 -16.19
C ALA A 434 32.12 -12.60 -16.43
N LEU A 435 31.45 -11.84 -17.31
CA LEU A 435 31.84 -10.46 -17.62
C LEU A 435 31.60 -9.51 -16.45
N LEU A 436 30.48 -9.62 -15.74
CA LEU A 436 30.22 -8.82 -14.53
C LEU A 436 31.23 -9.15 -13.43
N GLN A 437 31.57 -10.43 -13.23
CA GLN A 437 32.55 -10.84 -12.23
C GLN A 437 33.96 -10.33 -12.57
N GLY A 438 34.39 -10.47 -13.84
CA GLY A 438 35.68 -9.96 -14.31
C GLY A 438 35.76 -8.44 -14.26
N GLY A 439 34.72 -7.75 -14.71
CA GLY A 439 34.63 -6.29 -14.71
C GLY A 439 34.60 -5.69 -13.30
N LEU A 440 33.96 -6.36 -12.33
CA LEU A 440 34.00 -5.95 -10.93
C LEU A 440 35.41 -6.09 -10.31
N ALA A 441 36.19 -7.08 -10.75
CA ALA A 441 37.56 -7.25 -10.29
C ALA A 441 38.53 -6.20 -10.90
N SER A 442 38.28 -5.77 -12.14
CA SER A 442 39.11 -4.79 -12.85
C SER A 442 38.63 -3.34 -12.75
N GLY A 443 37.40 -3.09 -12.27
CA GLY A 443 36.77 -1.76 -12.29
C GLY A 443 36.42 -1.28 -13.70
N GLY A 444 36.22 -2.20 -14.65
CA GLY A 444 36.07 -1.87 -16.08
C GLY A 444 34.68 -1.36 -16.49
N LEU A 445 34.65 -0.57 -17.57
CA LEU A 445 33.44 -0.03 -18.22
C LEU A 445 32.43 -1.11 -18.65
N ILE A 446 32.87 -2.36 -18.79
CA ILE A 446 32.02 -3.51 -19.11
C ILE A 446 30.88 -3.72 -18.11
N VAL A 447 31.10 -3.40 -16.82
CA VAL A 447 30.06 -3.59 -15.79
C VAL A 447 28.84 -2.71 -16.09
N GLU A 448 29.10 -1.47 -16.48
CA GLU A 448 28.09 -0.51 -16.89
C GLU A 448 27.33 -1.01 -18.14
N ALA A 449 28.06 -1.39 -19.19
CA ALA A 449 27.47 -1.85 -20.45
C ALA A 449 26.59 -3.10 -20.26
N ILE A 450 27.04 -4.07 -19.46
CA ILE A 450 26.29 -5.30 -19.20
C ILE A 450 25.06 -5.02 -18.33
N ALA A 451 25.18 -4.23 -17.27
CA ALA A 451 24.02 -3.86 -16.45
C ALA A 451 22.95 -3.13 -17.28
N TRP A 452 23.39 -2.25 -18.20
CA TRP A 452 22.49 -1.55 -19.11
C TRP A 452 21.84 -2.48 -20.13
N CYS A 453 22.59 -3.44 -20.69
CA CYS A 453 22.05 -4.44 -21.59
C CYS A 453 20.99 -5.32 -20.89
N ILE A 454 21.28 -5.74 -19.64
CA ILE A 454 20.33 -6.52 -18.81
C ILE A 454 19.03 -5.75 -18.58
N GLN A 455 19.11 -4.44 -18.29
CA GLN A 455 17.94 -3.59 -18.11
C GLN A 455 16.98 -3.71 -19.31
N HIS A 456 17.48 -3.56 -20.54
CA HIS A 456 16.65 -3.64 -21.75
C HIS A 456 16.16 -5.05 -22.04
N LEU A 457 17.02 -6.06 -21.94
CA LEU A 457 16.64 -7.45 -22.21
C LEU A 457 15.59 -7.98 -21.22
N ALA A 458 15.61 -7.51 -19.97
CA ALA A 458 14.65 -7.90 -18.95
C ALA A 458 13.32 -7.12 -19.01
N GLU A 459 13.24 -6.01 -19.76
CA GLU A 459 12.08 -5.11 -19.77
C GLU A 459 10.81 -5.81 -20.25
N SER A 460 10.89 -6.60 -21.33
CA SER A 460 9.73 -7.23 -21.97
C SER A 460 9.77 -8.76 -22.04
N SER A 461 10.85 -9.43 -21.61
CA SER A 461 10.97 -10.90 -21.68
C SER A 461 10.94 -11.58 -20.30
N PRO A 462 9.85 -12.31 -19.95
CA PRO A 462 9.82 -13.16 -18.76
C PRO A 462 10.91 -14.25 -18.76
N GLU A 463 11.22 -14.82 -19.93
CA GLU A 463 12.23 -15.87 -20.09
C GLU A 463 13.63 -15.36 -19.78
N ALA A 464 13.96 -14.13 -20.21
CA ALA A 464 15.22 -13.48 -19.88
C ALA A 464 15.36 -13.28 -18.36
N ARG A 465 14.28 -12.86 -17.68
CA ARG A 465 14.26 -12.68 -16.21
C ARG A 465 14.54 -13.98 -15.47
N ASP A 466 13.98 -15.10 -15.96
CA ASP A 466 14.20 -16.42 -15.37
C ASP A 466 15.60 -16.97 -15.66
N THR A 467 16.10 -16.78 -16.88
CA THR A 467 17.46 -17.18 -17.28
C THR A 467 18.52 -16.46 -16.46
N LEU A 468 18.37 -15.14 -16.27
CA LEU A 468 19.27 -14.31 -15.44
C LEU A 468 19.30 -14.72 -13.97
N ARG A 469 18.20 -15.30 -13.46
CA ARG A 469 18.17 -15.92 -12.14
C ARG A 469 18.95 -17.21 -12.12
N GLU A 470 18.71 -18.07 -13.11
CA GLU A 470 19.24 -19.43 -13.17
C GLU A 470 20.73 -19.49 -13.46
N ASN A 471 21.25 -18.54 -14.24
CA ASN A 471 22.68 -18.43 -14.57
C ASN A 471 23.52 -17.69 -13.51
N GLY A 472 22.91 -17.23 -12.41
CA GLY A 472 23.63 -16.57 -11.31
C GLY A 472 23.94 -15.08 -11.52
N THR A 473 23.21 -14.38 -12.39
CA THR A 473 23.42 -12.93 -12.60
C THR A 473 22.93 -12.06 -11.44
N LEU A 474 21.82 -12.40 -10.78
CA LEU A 474 21.22 -11.55 -9.72
C LEU A 474 22.18 -11.23 -8.55
N PRO A 475 22.95 -12.21 -8.00
CA PRO A 475 23.97 -11.92 -6.99
C PRO A 475 25.02 -10.91 -7.44
N LEU A 476 25.41 -10.92 -8.72
CA LEU A 476 26.40 -10.01 -9.28
C LEU A 476 25.83 -8.60 -9.40
N LEU A 477 24.57 -8.44 -9.82
CA LEU A 477 23.88 -7.13 -9.79
C LEU A 477 23.82 -6.54 -8.38
N CYS A 478 23.58 -7.37 -7.36
CA CYS A 478 23.67 -6.94 -5.96
C CYS A 478 25.09 -6.54 -5.55
N SER A 479 26.13 -7.20 -6.08
CA SER A 479 27.53 -6.84 -5.84
C SER A 479 27.90 -5.51 -6.51
N VAL A 480 27.41 -5.24 -7.72
CA VAL A 480 27.58 -3.94 -8.39
C VAL A 480 27.00 -2.82 -7.53
N LEU A 481 25.82 -3.01 -6.94
CA LEU A 481 25.22 -2.03 -6.03
C LEU A 481 26.02 -1.82 -4.73
N LYS A 482 26.67 -2.87 -4.20
CA LYS A 482 27.46 -2.81 -2.96
C LYS A 482 28.87 -2.25 -3.14
N GLY A 483 29.48 -2.43 -4.32
CA GLY A 483 30.90 -2.18 -4.57
C GLY A 483 31.25 -0.69 -4.76
N SER A 484 32.55 -0.42 -4.88
CA SER A 484 33.11 0.89 -5.27
C SER A 484 32.89 1.23 -6.75
N ALA A 485 31.89 0.62 -7.39
CA ALA A 485 31.57 0.86 -8.78
C ALA A 485 31.10 2.31 -8.98
N GLU A 486 31.37 2.84 -10.16
CA GLU A 486 30.95 4.19 -10.53
C GLU A 486 29.43 4.38 -10.37
N ALA A 487 29.00 5.62 -10.12
CA ALA A 487 27.59 5.93 -9.92
C ALA A 487 26.72 5.50 -11.12
N SER A 488 27.25 5.64 -12.33
CA SER A 488 26.63 5.23 -13.60
C SER A 488 26.36 3.72 -13.68
N ALA A 489 27.31 2.89 -13.23
CA ALA A 489 27.18 1.44 -13.20
C ALA A 489 26.17 0.99 -12.12
N ARG A 490 26.20 1.63 -10.95
CA ARG A 490 25.22 1.38 -9.87
C ARG A 490 23.80 1.75 -10.30
N GLU A 491 23.64 2.84 -11.03
CA GLU A 491 22.34 3.29 -11.55
C GLU A 491 21.75 2.25 -12.52
N ARG A 492 22.54 1.79 -13.49
CA ARG A 492 22.13 0.73 -14.43
C ARG A 492 21.85 -0.58 -13.73
N ALA A 493 22.63 -0.94 -12.71
CA ALA A 493 22.34 -2.12 -11.90
C ALA A 493 21.01 -2.00 -11.16
N ALA A 494 20.67 -0.83 -10.62
CA ALA A 494 19.37 -0.61 -9.98
C ALA A 494 18.21 -0.74 -10.98
N TRP A 495 18.32 -0.17 -12.19
CA TRP A 495 17.33 -0.36 -13.25
C TRP A 495 17.24 -1.82 -13.73
N ALA A 496 18.36 -2.53 -13.82
CA ALA A 496 18.38 -3.97 -14.12
C ALA A 496 17.63 -4.77 -13.03
N ILE A 497 17.82 -4.44 -11.75
CA ILE A 497 17.06 -5.06 -10.64
C ILE A 497 15.56 -4.74 -10.76
N CYS A 498 15.20 -3.49 -11.07
CA CYS A 498 13.83 -3.07 -11.32
C CYS A 498 13.15 -3.97 -12.37
N ASN A 499 13.72 -4.05 -13.57
CA ASN A 499 13.14 -4.79 -14.70
C ASN A 499 13.17 -6.31 -14.50
N THR A 500 14.19 -6.85 -13.83
CA THR A 500 14.25 -8.29 -13.52
C THR A 500 13.29 -8.70 -12.40
N ALA A 501 12.86 -7.77 -11.54
CA ALA A 501 11.86 -7.99 -10.50
C ALA A 501 10.41 -7.77 -11.00
N THR A 502 10.21 -7.01 -12.07
CA THR A 502 8.88 -6.72 -12.62
C THR A 502 8.11 -8.00 -12.94
N LYS A 503 6.93 -8.14 -12.32
CA LYS A 503 6.02 -9.29 -12.49
C LYS A 503 6.73 -10.67 -12.33
N ASN A 504 7.78 -10.76 -11.51
CA ASN A 504 8.51 -12.02 -11.28
C ASN A 504 8.77 -12.27 -9.77
N GLU A 505 7.85 -13.00 -9.14
CA GLU A 505 7.89 -13.31 -7.69
C GLU A 505 9.17 -14.04 -7.25
N LYS A 506 9.66 -14.97 -8.08
CA LYS A 506 10.88 -15.73 -7.79
C LYS A 506 12.10 -14.81 -7.69
N ASN A 507 12.21 -13.83 -8.59
CA ASN A 507 13.30 -12.87 -8.60
C ASN A 507 13.18 -11.88 -7.44
N ARG A 508 11.97 -11.40 -7.12
CA ARG A 508 11.71 -10.56 -5.92
C ARG A 508 12.17 -11.25 -4.64
N THR A 509 11.85 -12.53 -4.48
CA THR A 509 12.28 -13.36 -3.34
C THR A 509 13.81 -13.54 -3.33
N ALA A 510 14.43 -13.77 -4.49
CA ALA A 510 15.87 -13.94 -4.60
C ALA A 510 16.63 -12.66 -4.18
N TYR A 511 16.23 -11.49 -4.70
CA TYR A 511 16.85 -10.22 -4.35
C TYR A 511 16.75 -9.88 -2.86
N ARG A 512 15.63 -10.20 -2.21
CA ARG A 512 15.52 -10.07 -0.74
C ARG A 512 16.55 -10.95 -0.03
N LYS A 513 16.70 -12.22 -0.42
CA LYS A 513 17.67 -13.15 0.19
C LYS A 513 19.12 -12.73 -0.04
N LEU A 514 19.41 -12.09 -1.18
CA LEU A 514 20.75 -11.59 -1.54
C LEU A 514 21.10 -10.25 -0.85
N GLY A 515 20.14 -9.65 -0.14
CA GLY A 515 20.33 -8.38 0.57
C GLY A 515 20.35 -7.17 -0.36
N ALA A 516 19.53 -7.16 -1.41
CA ALA A 516 19.34 -5.99 -2.26
C ALA A 516 18.62 -4.84 -1.53
N LEU A 517 17.59 -5.15 -0.73
CA LEU A 517 16.76 -4.14 -0.05
C LEU A 517 17.57 -3.18 0.84
N PRO A 518 18.46 -3.63 1.75
CA PRO A 518 19.24 -2.71 2.58
C PRO A 518 20.12 -1.75 1.77
N GLN A 519 20.64 -2.19 0.62
CA GLN A 519 21.51 -1.37 -0.22
C GLN A 519 20.73 -0.29 -0.96
N LEU A 520 19.57 -0.66 -1.52
CA LEU A 520 18.67 0.31 -2.17
C LEU A 520 18.15 1.35 -1.16
N VAL A 521 17.82 0.93 0.07
CA VAL A 521 17.42 1.86 1.14
C VAL A 521 18.59 2.78 1.53
N HIS A 522 19.81 2.27 1.62
CA HIS A 522 21.00 3.07 1.89
C HIS A 522 21.24 4.13 0.79
N ILE A 523 21.04 3.80 -0.49
CA ILE A 523 21.12 4.77 -1.59
C ILE A 523 20.12 5.92 -1.37
N LEU A 524 18.88 5.64 -0.96
CA LEU A 524 17.89 6.69 -0.69
C LEU A 524 18.18 7.53 0.58
N SER A 525 19.09 7.05 1.45
CA SER A 525 19.49 7.74 2.68
C SER A 525 20.43 8.92 2.46
N SER A 526 21.10 9.00 1.30
CA SER A 526 22.00 10.12 1.00
C SER A 526 21.29 11.47 0.86
N GLY A 527 19.98 11.46 0.56
CA GLY A 527 19.21 12.68 0.33
C GLY A 527 19.22 13.17 -1.12
N GLU A 528 20.19 12.74 -1.92
CA GLU A 528 20.43 13.26 -3.28
C GLU A 528 19.38 12.77 -4.29
N GLU A 529 18.82 13.71 -5.06
CA GLU A 529 17.89 13.43 -6.17
C GLU A 529 18.64 13.10 -7.47
N SER A 530 19.53 12.11 -7.42
CA SER A 530 20.30 11.64 -8.58
C SER A 530 19.54 10.59 -9.40
N GLY A 531 20.01 10.32 -10.63
CA GLY A 531 19.50 9.21 -11.45
C GLY A 531 19.58 7.85 -10.74
N LEU A 532 20.64 7.65 -9.95
CA LEU A 532 20.80 6.49 -9.06
C LEU A 532 19.71 6.40 -7.99
N ALA A 533 19.33 7.51 -7.36
CA ALA A 533 18.25 7.52 -6.36
C ALA A 533 16.89 7.19 -7.00
N ALA A 534 16.62 7.74 -8.19
CA ALA A 534 15.42 7.39 -8.96
C ALA A 534 15.42 5.87 -9.30
N ALA A 535 16.51 5.35 -9.84
CA ALA A 535 16.63 3.92 -10.17
C ALA A 535 16.44 3.03 -8.93
N ALA A 536 17.01 3.41 -7.78
CA ALA A 536 16.86 2.67 -6.53
C ALA A 536 15.41 2.68 -6.00
N LEU A 537 14.73 3.81 -6.13
CA LEU A 537 13.32 3.96 -5.75
C LEU A 537 12.41 3.07 -6.60
N TRP A 538 12.56 3.11 -7.93
CA TRP A 538 11.78 2.26 -8.84
C TRP A 538 12.09 0.76 -8.64
N ALA A 539 13.34 0.41 -8.34
CA ALA A 539 13.69 -0.96 -7.97
C ALA A 539 13.00 -1.41 -6.67
N LEU A 540 12.96 -0.57 -5.64
CA LEU A 540 12.25 -0.86 -4.39
C LEU A 540 10.75 -1.02 -4.61
N LEU A 541 10.15 -0.17 -5.43
CA LEU A 541 8.74 -0.27 -5.83
C LEU A 541 8.44 -1.64 -6.47
N GLN A 542 9.22 -2.05 -7.47
CA GLN A 542 9.02 -3.34 -8.15
C GLN A 542 9.28 -4.56 -7.25
N LEU A 543 10.18 -4.42 -6.28
CA LEU A 543 10.43 -5.43 -5.26
C LEU A 543 9.31 -5.52 -4.22
N ALA A 544 8.61 -4.42 -3.92
CA ALA A 544 7.49 -4.37 -2.99
C ALA A 544 6.16 -4.83 -3.61
N ALA A 545 5.96 -4.58 -4.91
CA ALA A 545 4.72 -4.92 -5.60
C ALA A 545 4.35 -6.40 -5.41
N ASP A 546 3.12 -6.66 -4.94
CA ASP A 546 2.56 -8.00 -4.69
C ASP A 546 3.44 -8.97 -3.88
N ASP A 547 4.37 -8.47 -3.04
CA ASP A 547 5.24 -9.31 -2.18
C ASP A 547 5.17 -8.86 -0.71
N PRO A 548 4.28 -9.46 0.10
CA PRO A 548 4.11 -9.11 1.51
C PRO A 548 5.39 -9.28 2.35
N ALA A 549 6.29 -10.18 1.97
CA ALA A 549 7.54 -10.39 2.70
C ALA A 549 8.53 -9.24 2.45
N ASN A 550 8.61 -8.77 1.21
CA ASN A 550 9.44 -7.61 0.85
C ASN A 550 8.87 -6.31 1.43
N GLN A 551 7.55 -6.11 1.38
CA GLN A 551 6.88 -4.95 1.99
C GLN A 551 7.18 -4.83 3.49
N ARG A 552 7.09 -5.95 4.23
CA ARG A 552 7.45 -6.01 5.65
C ARG A 552 8.94 -5.73 5.86
N ALA A 553 9.82 -6.34 5.07
CA ALA A 553 11.25 -6.13 5.18
C ALA A 553 11.63 -4.66 4.95
N MET A 554 11.08 -4.03 3.93
CA MET A 554 11.30 -2.61 3.62
C MET A 554 10.82 -1.70 4.75
N ALA A 555 9.64 -1.98 5.32
CA ALA A 555 9.14 -1.24 6.48
C ALA A 555 10.09 -1.36 7.69
N THR A 556 10.63 -2.56 7.95
CA THR A 556 11.59 -2.78 9.06
C THR A 556 12.97 -2.16 8.80
N LEU A 557 13.36 -1.97 7.53
CA LEU A 557 14.62 -1.34 7.14
C LEU A 557 14.57 0.20 7.22
N GLY A 558 13.43 0.79 7.58
CA GLY A 558 13.30 2.23 7.73
C GLY A 558 13.22 3.00 6.41
N VAL A 559 12.67 2.40 5.35
CA VAL A 559 12.49 3.10 4.06
C VAL A 559 11.49 4.26 4.15
N VAL A 560 10.49 4.15 5.05
CA VAL A 560 9.33 5.05 5.09
C VAL A 560 9.69 6.54 5.27
N PRO A 561 10.55 6.95 6.24
CA PRO A 561 10.96 8.35 6.36
C PRO A 561 11.61 8.92 5.10
N HIS A 562 12.36 8.08 4.37
CA HIS A 562 13.02 8.48 3.13
C HIS A 562 11.99 8.72 2.02
N LEU A 563 10.99 7.85 1.89
CA LEU A 563 9.91 8.03 0.91
C LEU A 563 9.05 9.27 1.23
N VAL A 564 8.75 9.52 2.51
CA VAL A 564 7.99 10.71 2.93
C VAL A 564 8.73 11.99 2.53
N ARG A 565 10.05 12.05 2.73
CA ARG A 565 10.88 13.17 2.28
C ARG A 565 10.83 13.36 0.76
N LEU A 566 10.83 12.26 0.00
CA LEU A 566 10.84 12.29 -1.47
C LEU A 566 9.47 12.64 -2.08
N LEU A 567 8.36 12.60 -1.31
CA LEU A 567 7.05 13.07 -1.78
C LEU A 567 7.04 14.56 -2.14
N GLU A 568 7.89 15.35 -1.47
CA GLU A 568 8.00 16.80 -1.66
C GLU A 568 9.09 17.19 -2.67
N SER A 569 9.62 16.21 -3.42
CA SER A 569 10.63 16.42 -4.45
C SER A 569 10.11 17.30 -5.59
N ALA A 570 10.99 18.16 -6.13
CA ALA A 570 10.70 18.91 -7.36
C ALA A 570 10.72 18.01 -8.61
N ASN A 571 11.33 16.83 -8.52
CA ASN A 571 11.36 15.85 -9.59
C ASN A 571 10.10 14.98 -9.56
N GLU A 572 9.20 15.18 -10.52
CA GLU A 572 7.91 14.49 -10.59
C GLU A 572 8.05 12.97 -10.63
N VAL A 573 9.07 12.43 -11.30
CA VAL A 573 9.32 10.98 -11.40
C VAL A 573 9.69 10.39 -10.05
N ILE A 574 10.42 11.13 -9.22
CA ILE A 574 10.80 10.72 -7.87
C ILE A 574 9.61 10.83 -6.93
N ALA A 575 8.86 11.94 -6.98
CA ALA A 575 7.67 12.12 -6.15
C ALA A 575 6.60 11.05 -6.46
N GLU A 576 6.37 10.73 -7.73
CA GLU A 576 5.46 9.66 -8.17
C GLU A 576 5.93 8.30 -7.66
N GLY A 577 7.18 7.92 -7.92
CA GLY A 577 7.74 6.65 -7.46
C GLY A 577 7.70 6.52 -5.93
N ALA A 578 7.86 7.61 -5.18
CA ALA A 578 7.78 7.61 -3.73
C ALA A 578 6.35 7.36 -3.24
N SER A 579 5.38 8.03 -3.85
CA SER A 579 3.96 7.85 -3.54
C SER A 579 3.48 6.43 -3.87
N GLU A 580 3.86 5.90 -5.04
CA GLU A 580 3.51 4.53 -5.45
C GLU A 580 4.19 3.49 -4.55
N CYS A 581 5.46 3.69 -4.18
CA CYS A 581 6.16 2.79 -3.27
C CYS A 581 5.50 2.76 -1.88
N LEU A 582 5.06 3.91 -1.36
CA LEU A 582 4.30 3.98 -0.12
C LEU A 582 2.98 3.20 -0.21
N LEU A 583 2.25 3.31 -1.32
CA LEU A 583 1.01 2.55 -1.54
C LEU A 583 1.25 1.03 -1.44
N HIS A 584 2.30 0.52 -2.10
CA HIS A 584 2.61 -0.91 -2.08
C HIS A 584 3.13 -1.40 -0.72
N ILE A 585 3.84 -0.57 0.04
CA ILE A 585 4.28 -0.89 1.40
C ILE A 585 3.08 -0.97 2.38
N VAL A 586 1.99 -0.27 2.10
CA VAL A 586 0.74 -0.29 2.86
C VAL A 586 -0.27 -1.21 2.17
N ALA A 587 0.01 -2.51 2.12
CA ALA A 587 -0.98 -3.48 1.68
C ALA A 587 -2.05 -3.71 2.78
N PRO A 588 -3.33 -3.90 2.42
CA PRO A 588 -4.37 -4.30 3.37
C PRO A 588 -4.01 -5.67 3.96
N ALA A 589 -4.15 -5.80 5.29
CA ALA A 589 -3.74 -7.02 5.98
C ALA A 589 -4.72 -8.16 5.64
N GLU A 590 -4.32 -9.11 4.80
CA GLU A 590 -5.07 -10.36 4.68
C GLU A 590 -4.96 -11.16 5.98
N GLY A 591 -6.04 -11.18 6.76
CA GLY A 591 -6.29 -12.17 7.80
C GLY A 591 -5.54 -12.01 9.13
N HIS A 592 -4.84 -10.90 9.40
CA HIS A 592 -4.24 -10.65 10.71
C HIS A 592 -4.51 -9.23 11.24
N PRO A 593 -5.33 -9.08 12.31
CA PRO A 593 -5.66 -7.79 12.93
C PRO A 593 -4.51 -7.17 13.75
N ALA A 594 -3.28 -7.66 13.58
CA ALA A 594 -2.11 -7.10 14.23
C ALA A 594 -1.53 -6.00 13.34
N VAL A 595 -1.53 -4.76 13.87
CA VAL A 595 -0.90 -3.55 13.30
C VAL A 595 0.28 -3.92 12.42
N HIS A 596 0.11 -3.80 11.10
CA HIS A 596 1.20 -4.08 10.18
C HIS A 596 2.34 -3.09 10.49
N PRO A 597 3.60 -3.52 10.69
CA PRO A 597 4.71 -2.64 11.04
C PRO A 597 4.84 -1.43 10.10
N SER A 598 4.44 -1.57 8.83
CA SER A 598 4.40 -0.45 7.89
C SER A 598 3.39 0.63 8.27
N GLN A 599 2.17 0.27 8.70
CA GLN A 599 1.16 1.27 9.07
C GLN A 599 1.59 2.10 10.28
N LEU A 600 2.24 1.47 11.27
CA LEU A 600 2.82 2.19 12.40
C LEU A 600 3.97 3.11 11.94
N ALA A 601 4.87 2.59 11.10
CA ALA A 601 6.00 3.35 10.57
C ALA A 601 5.56 4.60 9.80
N LEU A 602 4.52 4.49 8.95
CA LEU A 602 3.95 5.65 8.24
C LEU A 602 3.37 6.70 9.19
N ARG A 603 2.65 6.26 10.24
CA ARG A 603 2.12 7.19 11.25
C ARG A 603 3.24 7.89 12.01
N SER A 604 4.28 7.17 12.43
CA SER A 604 5.41 7.76 13.16
C SER A 604 6.28 8.67 12.30
N ALA A 605 6.35 8.43 10.99
CA ALA A 605 7.16 9.20 10.07
C ALA A 605 6.49 10.49 9.56
N GLY A 606 5.26 10.79 10.01
CA GLY A 606 4.52 11.98 9.54
C GLY A 606 4.03 11.86 8.08
N ALA A 607 3.82 10.64 7.57
CA ALA A 607 3.43 10.43 6.18
C ALA A 607 2.05 11.04 5.84
N ILE A 608 1.10 11.05 6.79
CA ILE A 608 -0.28 11.50 6.54
C ILE A 608 -0.32 12.98 6.09
N PRO A 609 0.27 13.96 6.81
CA PRO A 609 0.34 15.34 6.34
C PRO A 609 0.97 15.51 4.95
N SER A 610 2.10 14.87 4.66
CA SER A 610 2.76 15.00 3.34
C SER A 610 1.92 14.38 2.22
N LEU A 611 1.26 13.24 2.45
CA LEU A 611 0.33 12.65 1.48
C LEU A 611 -0.85 13.59 1.19
N LEU A 612 -1.39 14.26 2.21
CA LEU A 612 -2.46 15.25 2.04
C LEU A 612 -1.97 16.47 1.24
N SER A 613 -0.76 16.95 1.51
CA SER A 613 -0.16 18.06 0.76
C SER A 613 0.02 17.74 -0.74
N VAL A 614 0.45 16.51 -1.07
CA VAL A 614 0.54 16.04 -2.47
C VAL A 614 -0.82 16.09 -3.16
N VAL A 615 -1.88 15.66 -2.47
CA VAL A 615 -3.25 15.65 -3.00
C VAL A 615 -3.78 17.07 -3.21
N GLU A 616 -3.52 17.99 -2.29
CA GLU A 616 -3.96 19.39 -2.40
C GLU A 616 -3.21 20.15 -3.49
N ALA A 617 -1.91 19.93 -3.63
CA ALA A 617 -1.06 20.66 -4.56
C ALA A 617 -1.23 20.21 -6.01
N ASN A 618 -1.47 18.91 -6.26
CA ASN A 618 -1.48 18.33 -7.61
C ASN A 618 -2.57 17.25 -7.78
N PRO A 619 -3.86 17.57 -7.63
CA PRO A 619 -4.96 16.60 -7.60
C PRO A 619 -5.13 15.77 -8.89
N GLU A 620 -4.68 16.28 -10.03
CA GLU A 620 -4.74 15.64 -11.35
C GLU A 620 -3.58 14.67 -11.64
N LYS A 621 -2.49 14.73 -10.86
CA LYS A 621 -1.29 13.94 -11.12
C LYS A 621 -1.40 12.49 -10.61
N PRO A 622 -0.69 11.52 -11.21
CA PRO A 622 -0.67 10.13 -10.75
C PRO A 622 -0.29 9.97 -9.27
N ALA A 623 0.63 10.81 -8.78
CA ALA A 623 1.05 10.84 -7.38
C ALA A 623 -0.11 11.09 -6.39
N ALA A 624 -1.12 11.88 -6.78
CA ALA A 624 -2.30 12.10 -5.94
C ALA A 624 -3.19 10.85 -5.87
N VAL A 625 -3.29 10.08 -6.96
CA VAL A 625 -4.05 8.82 -6.97
C VAL A 625 -3.44 7.82 -5.99
N THR A 626 -2.13 7.63 -6.05
CA THR A 626 -1.39 6.72 -5.17
C THR A 626 -1.35 7.22 -3.73
N ALA A 627 -1.32 8.54 -3.52
CA ALA A 627 -1.40 9.13 -2.18
C ALA A 627 -2.77 8.89 -1.54
N VAL A 628 -3.87 9.11 -2.27
CA VAL A 628 -5.23 8.81 -1.80
C VAL A 628 -5.40 7.29 -1.58
N GLY A 629 -4.87 6.45 -2.46
CA GLY A 629 -4.86 5.00 -2.26
C GLY A 629 -4.11 4.57 -0.99
N THR A 630 -3.01 5.24 -0.66
CA THR A 630 -2.28 5.01 0.59
C THR A 630 -3.13 5.37 1.80
N LEU A 631 -3.82 6.52 1.76
CA LEU A 631 -4.76 6.93 2.81
C LEU A 631 -5.96 5.97 2.92
N GLN A 632 -6.48 5.46 1.81
CA GLN A 632 -7.54 4.45 1.77
C GLN A 632 -7.11 3.16 2.49
N ASN A 633 -5.90 2.65 2.20
CA ASN A 633 -5.37 1.44 2.82
C ASN A 633 -5.08 1.65 4.32
N LEU A 634 -4.55 2.82 4.70
CA LEU A 634 -4.40 3.20 6.11
C LEU A 634 -5.75 3.23 6.84
N ALA A 635 -6.81 3.67 6.18
CA ALA A 635 -8.15 3.79 6.75
C ALA A 635 -8.92 2.47 6.83
N ALA A 636 -8.52 1.39 6.15
CA ALA A 636 -9.36 0.18 6.03
C ALA A 636 -9.74 -0.46 7.40
N GLU A 637 -8.77 -0.66 8.30
CA GLU A 637 -9.02 -1.49 9.52
C GLU A 637 -8.50 -0.92 10.85
N SER A 638 -7.74 0.18 10.86
CA SER A 638 -7.16 0.72 12.09
C SER A 638 -7.89 1.97 12.58
N SER A 639 -8.52 1.89 13.76
CA SER A 639 -9.14 3.07 14.40
C SER A 639 -8.14 4.20 14.63
N ALA A 640 -6.92 3.87 15.06
CA ALA A 640 -5.86 4.85 15.30
C ALA A 640 -5.40 5.55 14.01
N ASN A 641 -5.44 4.86 12.86
CA ASN A 641 -5.13 5.48 11.57
C ASN A 641 -6.28 6.39 11.11
N LYS A 642 -7.54 5.94 11.27
CA LYS A 642 -8.73 6.76 10.98
C LYS A 642 -8.72 8.05 11.80
N GLU A 643 -8.35 7.97 13.08
CA GLU A 643 -8.19 9.14 13.96
C GLU A 643 -7.07 10.05 13.46
N ALA A 644 -5.88 9.51 13.17
CA ALA A 644 -4.75 10.32 12.69
C ALA A 644 -5.04 11.05 11.36
N ILE A 645 -5.73 10.38 10.42
CA ILE A 645 -6.14 11.01 9.15
C ILE A 645 -7.14 12.13 9.40
N ARG A 646 -8.11 11.92 10.31
CA ARG A 646 -9.09 12.95 10.68
C ARG A 646 -8.43 14.14 11.35
N ASP A 647 -7.54 13.91 12.32
CA ASP A 647 -6.88 14.97 13.10
C ASP A 647 -5.93 15.80 12.22
N ALA A 648 -5.36 15.20 11.18
CA ALA A 648 -4.58 15.89 10.14
C ALA A 648 -5.44 16.68 9.12
N GLY A 649 -6.77 16.71 9.28
CA GLY A 649 -7.69 17.40 8.36
C GLY A 649 -8.02 16.62 7.08
N GLY A 650 -7.62 15.36 6.98
CA GLY A 650 -7.71 14.58 5.74
C GLY A 650 -9.13 14.41 5.20
N ILE A 651 -10.16 14.37 6.06
CA ILE A 651 -11.55 14.30 5.60
C ILE A 651 -11.94 15.56 4.80
N ALA A 652 -11.51 16.75 5.22
CA ALA A 652 -11.80 17.99 4.51
C ALA A 652 -11.13 18.01 3.12
N VAL A 653 -9.87 17.56 3.05
CA VAL A 653 -9.10 17.43 1.81
C VAL A 653 -9.74 16.45 0.83
N LEU A 654 -10.16 15.28 1.31
CA LEU A 654 -10.81 14.29 0.45
C LEU A 654 -12.18 14.77 -0.04
N VAL A 655 -12.94 15.51 0.78
CA VAL A 655 -14.21 16.11 0.35
C VAL A 655 -13.99 17.24 -0.66
N SER A 656 -12.99 18.11 -0.47
CA SER A 656 -12.67 19.16 -1.45
C SER A 656 -12.18 18.57 -2.78
N LEU A 657 -11.34 17.54 -2.75
CA LEU A 657 -10.89 16.82 -3.95
C LEU A 657 -12.08 16.31 -4.78
N ILE A 658 -13.04 15.64 -4.15
CA ILE A 658 -14.24 15.13 -4.84
C ILE A 658 -15.12 16.29 -5.35
N LYS A 659 -15.21 17.38 -4.59
CA LYS A 659 -16.07 18.52 -4.92
C LYS A 659 -15.53 19.32 -6.09
N ASP A 660 -14.23 19.61 -6.08
CA ASP A 660 -13.57 20.58 -6.96
C ASP A 660 -12.90 19.88 -8.15
N TRP A 661 -12.55 18.60 -8.03
CA TRP A 661 -11.88 17.79 -9.08
C TRP A 661 -12.58 16.44 -9.35
N PRO A 662 -13.90 16.41 -9.59
CA PRO A 662 -14.71 15.18 -9.62
C PRO A 662 -14.35 14.19 -10.74
N ASP A 663 -13.72 14.64 -11.81
CA ASP A 663 -13.37 13.80 -12.97
C ASP A 663 -12.00 13.11 -12.83
N THR A 664 -11.25 13.38 -11.76
CA THR A 664 -9.93 12.79 -11.53
C THR A 664 -10.03 11.36 -10.99
N LEU A 665 -9.04 10.52 -11.30
CA LEU A 665 -8.95 9.18 -10.70
C LEU A 665 -8.75 9.26 -9.18
N ALA A 666 -8.04 10.29 -8.70
CA ALA A 666 -7.84 10.52 -7.27
C ALA A 666 -9.17 10.79 -6.53
N ALA A 667 -10.07 11.59 -7.11
CA ALA A 667 -11.41 11.80 -6.55
C ALA A 667 -12.22 10.50 -6.48
N ASN A 668 -12.12 9.62 -7.49
CA ASN A 668 -12.80 8.32 -7.46
C ASN A 668 -12.31 7.42 -6.31
N VAL A 669 -11.00 7.37 -6.07
CA VAL A 669 -10.39 6.63 -4.96
C VAL A 669 -10.75 7.28 -3.62
N ALA A 670 -10.86 8.61 -3.56
CA ALA A 670 -11.19 9.35 -2.34
C ALA A 670 -12.57 9.02 -1.78
N VAL A 671 -13.55 8.70 -2.64
CA VAL A 671 -14.88 8.25 -2.20
C VAL A 671 -14.78 6.97 -1.35
N GLU A 672 -13.92 6.05 -1.75
CA GLU A 672 -13.72 4.78 -1.03
C GLU A 672 -12.88 4.99 0.24
N ALA A 673 -11.89 5.89 0.19
CA ALA A 673 -11.16 6.32 1.39
C ALA A 673 -12.11 6.92 2.44
N LEU A 674 -13.07 7.77 2.03
CA LEU A 674 -14.10 8.31 2.92
C LEU A 674 -15.01 7.21 3.49
N ALA A 675 -15.41 6.24 2.67
CA ALA A 675 -16.20 5.09 3.14
C ALA A 675 -15.46 4.32 4.25
N ASN A 676 -14.15 4.06 4.08
CA ASN A 676 -13.31 3.41 5.07
C ASN A 676 -13.18 4.24 6.36
N LEU A 677 -13.00 5.55 6.24
CA LEU A 677 -12.93 6.48 7.39
C LEU A 677 -14.23 6.53 8.20
N MET A 678 -15.38 6.32 7.55
CA MET A 678 -16.70 6.27 8.20
C MET A 678 -17.06 4.89 8.77
N ALA A 679 -16.56 3.81 8.17
CA ALA A 679 -16.89 2.44 8.57
C ALA A 679 -16.57 2.20 10.05
N GLY A 680 -17.61 1.88 10.84
CA GLY A 680 -17.49 1.67 12.29
C GLY A 680 -17.09 2.90 13.12
N SER A 681 -17.13 4.10 12.54
CA SER A 681 -16.59 5.34 13.15
C SER A 681 -17.63 6.46 13.19
N SER A 682 -18.32 6.65 14.33
CA SER A 682 -19.25 7.78 14.52
C SER A 682 -18.57 9.14 14.29
N PRO A 683 -17.38 9.42 14.86
CA PRO A 683 -16.76 10.72 14.64
C PRO A 683 -16.28 10.90 13.19
N GLY A 684 -15.99 9.80 12.46
CA GLY A 684 -15.72 9.86 11.02
C GLY A 684 -16.94 10.32 10.22
N ARG A 685 -18.13 9.77 10.51
CA ARG A 685 -19.40 10.19 9.89
C ARG A 685 -19.74 11.65 10.20
N GLU A 686 -19.50 12.08 11.43
CA GLU A 686 -19.71 13.47 11.85
C GLU A 686 -18.74 14.43 11.15
N ALA A 687 -17.47 14.05 11.03
CA ALA A 687 -16.46 14.86 10.33
C ALA A 687 -16.77 15.00 8.82
N VAL A 688 -17.23 13.93 8.15
CA VAL A 688 -17.67 14.00 6.75
C VAL A 688 -18.86 14.95 6.60
N ARG A 689 -19.83 14.89 7.52
CA ARG A 689 -20.94 15.87 7.54
C ARG A 689 -20.44 17.29 7.75
N ALA A 690 -19.58 17.52 8.74
CA ALA A 690 -19.05 18.85 9.07
C ALA A 690 -18.23 19.46 7.92
N ALA A 691 -17.52 18.64 7.15
CA ALA A 691 -16.78 19.05 5.95
C ALA A 691 -17.69 19.33 4.73
N GLY A 692 -19.02 19.15 4.85
CA GLY A 692 -19.95 19.33 3.72
C GLY A 692 -19.97 18.16 2.74
N GLY A 693 -19.56 16.97 3.16
CA GLY A 693 -19.48 15.78 2.31
C GLY A 693 -20.85 15.20 1.90
N VAL A 694 -21.91 15.46 2.66
CA VAL A 694 -23.27 14.95 2.35
C VAL A 694 -23.76 15.38 0.96
N PRO A 695 -23.87 16.68 0.63
CA PRO A 695 -24.30 17.11 -0.72
C PRO A 695 -23.35 16.65 -1.82
N VAL A 696 -22.04 16.57 -1.53
CA VAL A 696 -21.02 16.11 -2.48
C VAL A 696 -21.25 14.65 -2.87
N LEU A 697 -21.42 13.75 -1.89
CA LEU A 697 -21.67 12.33 -2.13
C LEU A 697 -23.04 12.09 -2.81
N VAL A 698 -24.07 12.83 -2.42
CA VAL A 698 -25.40 12.73 -3.04
C VAL A 698 -25.38 13.16 -4.50
N ARG A 699 -24.61 14.20 -4.85
CA ARG A 699 -24.44 14.67 -6.23
C ARG A 699 -23.74 13.64 -7.14
N LEU A 700 -22.82 12.83 -6.61
CA LEU A 700 -22.16 11.77 -7.39
C LEU A 700 -23.14 10.68 -7.89
N LEU A 701 -24.32 10.56 -7.29
CA LEU A 701 -25.36 9.65 -7.76
C LEU A 701 -25.95 10.08 -9.13
N ASP A 702 -25.80 11.35 -9.52
CA ASP A 702 -26.29 11.87 -10.80
C ASP A 702 -25.50 11.35 -12.01
N ALA A 703 -24.30 10.79 -11.80
CA ALA A 703 -23.51 10.16 -12.85
C ALA A 703 -24.18 8.89 -13.43
N GLY A 704 -25.18 8.34 -12.73
CA GLY A 704 -26.01 7.24 -13.18
C GLY A 704 -25.42 5.86 -12.86
N PRO A 705 -26.22 4.79 -13.04
CA PRO A 705 -25.90 3.48 -12.47
C PRO A 705 -24.65 2.82 -13.05
N TRP A 706 -24.24 3.17 -14.27
CA TRP A 706 -23.16 2.50 -15.01
C TRP A 706 -21.75 3.06 -14.75
N LYS A 707 -21.61 3.94 -13.76
CA LYS A 707 -20.33 4.57 -13.42
C LYS A 707 -19.81 4.03 -12.10
N ASP A 708 -18.54 3.63 -12.06
CA ASP A 708 -17.88 3.11 -10.84
C ASP A 708 -17.96 4.09 -9.67
N VAL A 709 -17.85 5.40 -9.95
CA VAL A 709 -17.98 6.45 -8.93
C VAL A 709 -19.35 6.43 -8.26
N THR A 710 -20.42 6.08 -8.98
CA THR A 710 -21.77 6.00 -8.42
C THR A 710 -21.90 4.80 -7.49
N GLU A 711 -21.30 3.66 -7.83
CA GLU A 711 -21.25 2.50 -6.94
C GLU A 711 -20.51 2.83 -5.63
N ARG A 712 -19.31 3.39 -5.74
CA ARG A 712 -18.51 3.83 -4.59
C ARG A 712 -19.25 4.87 -3.73
N ALA A 713 -19.86 5.87 -4.36
CA ALA A 713 -20.61 6.91 -3.65
C ALA A 713 -21.83 6.34 -2.93
N THR A 714 -22.53 5.39 -3.56
CA THR A 714 -23.67 4.70 -2.96
C THR A 714 -23.26 3.89 -1.73
N ALA A 715 -22.13 3.18 -1.81
CA ALA A 715 -21.54 2.47 -0.68
C ALA A 715 -21.13 3.42 0.45
N ALA A 716 -20.51 4.55 0.12
CA ALA A 716 -20.13 5.59 1.08
C ALA A 716 -21.35 6.22 1.77
N ILE A 717 -22.44 6.49 1.05
CA ILE A 717 -23.70 7.00 1.63
C ILE A 717 -24.30 5.99 2.59
N ALA A 718 -24.28 4.68 2.26
CA ALA A 718 -24.76 3.65 3.17
C ALA A 718 -23.98 3.68 4.51
N GLU A 719 -22.67 3.89 4.48
CA GLU A 719 -21.86 4.06 5.70
C GLU A 719 -22.13 5.40 6.42
N LEU A 720 -22.32 6.48 5.67
CA LEU A 720 -22.57 7.83 6.20
C LEU A 720 -23.85 7.88 7.05
N VAL A 721 -24.92 7.24 6.58
CA VAL A 721 -26.24 7.29 7.23
C VAL A 721 -26.45 6.17 8.25
N HIS A 722 -25.60 5.15 8.27
CA HIS A 722 -25.76 4.01 9.17
C HIS A 722 -25.83 4.49 10.62
N THR A 723 -26.94 4.20 11.30
CA THR A 723 -27.19 4.55 12.71
C THR A 723 -26.94 6.04 13.05
N CYS A 724 -27.14 6.98 12.11
CA CYS A 724 -26.92 8.42 12.32
C CYS A 724 -28.12 9.25 11.82
N PRO A 725 -29.08 9.59 12.71
CA PRO A 725 -30.31 10.34 12.39
C PRO A 725 -30.10 11.68 11.69
N GLU A 726 -29.06 12.42 12.08
CA GLU A 726 -28.73 13.72 11.51
C GLU A 726 -28.30 13.57 10.05
N ASN A 727 -27.42 12.60 9.77
CA ASN A 727 -26.99 12.31 8.41
C ASN A 727 -28.14 11.75 7.56
N GLN A 728 -29.01 10.92 8.15
CA GLN A 728 -30.21 10.41 7.47
C GLN A 728 -31.11 11.56 7.01
N SER A 729 -31.35 12.54 7.88
CA SER A 729 -32.18 13.71 7.58
C SER A 729 -31.58 14.56 6.45
N LEU A 730 -30.28 14.86 6.53
CA LEU A 730 -29.59 15.65 5.50
C LEU A 730 -29.56 14.95 4.14
N VAL A 731 -29.30 13.64 4.09
CA VAL A 731 -29.33 12.89 2.81
C VAL A 731 -30.73 12.92 2.19
N VAL A 732 -31.78 12.90 3.00
CA VAL A 732 -33.17 13.07 2.51
C VAL A 732 -33.41 14.47 1.99
N GLU A 733 -32.96 15.51 2.70
CA GLU A 733 -33.09 16.92 2.29
C GLU A 733 -32.37 17.23 0.98
N GLU A 734 -31.22 16.61 0.73
CA GLU A 734 -30.45 16.70 -0.52
C GLU A 734 -31.07 15.87 -1.69
N GLY A 735 -32.24 15.26 -1.48
CA GLY A 735 -32.93 14.46 -2.49
C GLY A 735 -32.28 13.09 -2.73
N GLY A 736 -31.46 12.59 -1.79
CA GLY A 736 -30.77 11.31 -1.90
C GLY A 736 -31.72 10.12 -2.03
N ALA A 737 -32.89 10.16 -1.38
CA ALA A 737 -33.89 9.10 -1.50
C ALA A 737 -34.37 8.89 -2.95
N ALA A 738 -34.65 9.97 -3.68
CA ALA A 738 -35.08 9.92 -5.08
C ALA A 738 -33.97 9.39 -6.00
N LYS A 739 -32.73 9.83 -5.78
CA LYS A 739 -31.55 9.39 -6.55
C LYS A 739 -31.23 7.91 -6.32
N LEU A 740 -31.23 7.46 -5.07
CA LEU A 740 -31.05 6.04 -4.72
C LEU A 740 -32.14 5.16 -5.34
N MET A 741 -33.40 5.62 -5.36
CA MET A 741 -34.49 4.92 -6.03
C MET A 741 -34.25 4.84 -7.55
N ALA A 742 -33.77 5.91 -8.18
CA ALA A 742 -33.45 5.90 -9.61
C ALA A 742 -32.39 4.84 -9.96
N LEU A 743 -31.41 4.60 -9.09
CA LEU A 743 -30.38 3.57 -9.29
C LEU A 743 -30.93 2.14 -9.25
N LEU A 744 -31.96 1.87 -8.45
CA LEU A 744 -32.63 0.56 -8.41
C LEU A 744 -33.27 0.17 -9.77
N LYS A 745 -33.54 1.14 -10.64
CA LYS A 745 -34.09 0.88 -11.98
C LYS A 745 -33.09 0.19 -12.93
N ALA A 746 -31.80 0.11 -12.56
CA ALA A 746 -30.78 -0.63 -13.31
C ALA A 746 -31.03 -2.15 -13.34
N GLY A 747 -31.80 -2.67 -12.38
CA GLY A 747 -32.21 -4.07 -12.30
C GLY A 747 -31.45 -4.88 -11.23
N PRO A 748 -31.91 -6.10 -10.91
CA PRO A 748 -31.46 -6.85 -9.74
C PRO A 748 -30.02 -7.37 -9.79
N ASN A 749 -29.46 -7.53 -10.98
CA ASN A 749 -28.11 -8.09 -11.16
C ASN A 749 -27.05 -7.01 -11.39
N HIS A 750 -27.44 -5.73 -11.39
CA HIS A 750 -26.51 -4.63 -11.55
C HIS A 750 -25.70 -4.43 -10.24
N PRO A 751 -24.37 -4.19 -10.30
CA PRO A 751 -23.52 -4.06 -9.11
C PRO A 751 -23.94 -2.91 -8.17
N VAL A 752 -24.45 -1.80 -8.70
CA VAL A 752 -25.00 -0.68 -7.88
C VAL A 752 -26.22 -1.06 -7.02
N THR A 753 -27.02 -2.04 -7.42
CA THR A 753 -28.31 -2.36 -6.80
C THR A 753 -28.20 -2.79 -5.33
N PRO A 754 -27.31 -3.73 -4.93
CA PRO A 754 -27.10 -4.05 -3.52
C PRO A 754 -26.67 -2.83 -2.69
N HIS A 755 -25.82 -1.95 -3.24
CA HIS A 755 -25.40 -0.73 -2.55
C HIS A 755 -26.56 0.24 -2.38
N ALA A 756 -27.38 0.45 -3.40
CA ALA A 756 -28.54 1.36 -3.35
C ALA A 756 -29.59 0.86 -2.36
N ALA A 757 -29.86 -0.45 -2.35
CA ALA A 757 -30.76 -1.06 -1.39
C ALA A 757 -30.22 -0.97 0.05
N ARG A 758 -28.92 -1.20 0.26
CA ARG A 758 -28.28 -1.05 1.58
C ARG A 758 -28.27 0.40 2.07
N ALA A 759 -28.10 1.36 1.17
CA ALA A 759 -28.22 2.79 1.49
C ALA A 759 -29.65 3.13 1.92
N LEU A 760 -30.67 2.68 1.18
CA LEU A 760 -32.08 2.88 1.55
C LEU A 760 -32.45 2.19 2.87
N GLN A 761 -31.96 0.97 3.11
CA GLN A 761 -32.11 0.28 4.39
C GLN A 761 -31.54 1.13 5.53
N SER A 762 -30.29 1.58 5.38
CA SER A 762 -29.59 2.37 6.40
C SER A 762 -30.27 3.73 6.60
N LEU A 763 -30.86 4.31 5.55
CA LEU A 763 -31.60 5.56 5.58
C LEU A 763 -32.94 5.43 6.33
N ALA A 764 -33.64 4.31 6.13
CA ALA A 764 -34.92 4.01 6.78
C ALA A 764 -34.77 3.58 8.25
N CYS A 765 -33.61 3.00 8.61
CA CYS A 765 -33.37 2.39 9.90
C CYS A 765 -33.68 3.34 11.06
N ARG A 766 -34.73 3.00 11.83
CA ARG A 766 -35.21 3.73 13.02
C ARG A 766 -35.48 5.22 12.78
N HIS A 767 -35.84 5.61 11.56
CA HIS A 767 -36.05 7.02 11.20
C HIS A 767 -37.38 7.26 10.47
N PRO A 768 -38.48 7.54 11.19
CA PRO A 768 -39.82 7.68 10.61
C PRO A 768 -39.92 8.75 9.51
N GLY A 769 -39.20 9.86 9.65
CA GLY A 769 -39.18 10.92 8.64
C GLY A 769 -38.54 10.47 7.32
N ALA A 770 -37.47 9.66 7.40
CA ALA A 770 -36.81 9.12 6.22
C ALA A 770 -37.64 8.01 5.58
N GLN A 771 -38.25 7.13 6.38
CA GLN A 771 -39.22 6.14 5.90
C GLN A 771 -40.35 6.82 5.10
N ALA A 772 -40.93 7.91 5.62
CA ALA A 772 -41.98 8.65 4.94
C ALA A 772 -41.51 9.26 3.60
N SER A 773 -40.30 9.84 3.55
CA SER A 773 -39.74 10.38 2.31
C SER A 773 -39.43 9.29 1.28
N ILE A 774 -38.85 8.16 1.71
CA ILE A 774 -38.58 7.00 0.84
C ILE A 774 -39.87 6.44 0.23
N LEU A 775 -40.97 6.42 1.00
CA LEU A 775 -42.28 5.97 0.49
C LEU A 775 -42.87 6.92 -0.56
N LYS A 776 -42.67 8.23 -0.44
CA LYS A 776 -43.11 9.21 -1.45
C LYS A 776 -42.45 8.97 -2.81
N GLU A 777 -41.21 8.48 -2.80
CA GLU A 777 -40.43 8.16 -4.00
C GLU A 777 -40.78 6.80 -4.62
N GLN A 778 -41.86 6.13 -4.17
CA GLN A 778 -42.29 4.83 -4.69
C GLN A 778 -41.23 3.72 -4.54
N ALA A 779 -40.44 3.76 -3.46
CA ALA A 779 -39.37 2.78 -3.24
C ALA A 779 -39.88 1.34 -3.07
N VAL A 780 -41.04 1.13 -2.44
CA VAL A 780 -41.62 -0.21 -2.22
C VAL A 780 -41.89 -0.95 -3.53
N PRO A 781 -42.68 -0.40 -4.50
CA PRO A 781 -42.86 -1.06 -5.79
C PRO A 781 -41.55 -1.28 -6.57
N ALA A 782 -40.59 -0.35 -6.48
CA ALA A 782 -39.29 -0.53 -7.14
C ALA A 782 -38.50 -1.71 -6.54
N LEU A 783 -38.42 -1.80 -5.22
CA LEU A 783 -37.77 -2.91 -4.51
C LEU A 783 -38.49 -4.24 -4.76
N VAL A 784 -39.82 -4.24 -4.81
CA VAL A 784 -40.62 -5.43 -5.14
C VAL A 784 -40.40 -5.90 -6.59
N LYS A 785 -40.13 -4.98 -7.53
CA LYS A 785 -39.74 -5.29 -8.90
C LYS A 785 -38.33 -5.88 -9.00
N VAL A 786 -37.40 -5.46 -8.14
CA VAL A 786 -36.06 -6.07 -8.05
C VAL A 786 -36.18 -7.55 -7.67
N LEU A 787 -37.17 -7.94 -6.87
CA LEU A 787 -37.43 -9.34 -6.53
C LEU A 787 -37.89 -10.19 -7.73
N ASP A 788 -38.35 -9.60 -8.84
CA ASP A 788 -38.84 -10.33 -10.02
C ASP A 788 -37.74 -10.81 -10.99
N GLY A 789 -36.56 -10.20 -10.98
CA GLY A 789 -35.65 -10.25 -12.13
C GLY A 789 -34.61 -11.37 -12.15
N GLY A 790 -34.87 -12.53 -11.54
CA GLY A 790 -34.06 -13.74 -11.74
C GLY A 790 -33.57 -14.44 -10.46
N PRO A 791 -32.53 -15.30 -10.54
CA PRO A 791 -32.06 -16.07 -9.39
C PRO A 791 -31.56 -15.17 -8.26
N VAL A 792 -31.68 -15.70 -7.06
CA VAL A 792 -31.31 -15.09 -5.78
C VAL A 792 -29.92 -14.42 -5.86
N SER A 793 -29.86 -13.09 -5.73
CA SER A 793 -28.62 -12.29 -5.81
C SER A 793 -28.36 -11.47 -4.54
N ALA A 794 -27.16 -10.87 -4.43
CA ALA A 794 -26.85 -9.92 -3.37
C ALA A 794 -27.79 -8.69 -3.39
N GLY A 795 -28.22 -8.26 -4.58
CA GLY A 795 -29.23 -7.22 -4.77
C GLY A 795 -30.57 -7.63 -4.18
N THR A 796 -31.02 -8.86 -4.43
CA THR A 796 -32.26 -9.41 -3.84
C THR A 796 -32.22 -9.37 -2.31
N ALA A 797 -31.12 -9.85 -1.70
CA ALA A 797 -30.96 -9.86 -0.25
C ALA A 797 -31.05 -8.45 0.36
N ALA A 798 -30.30 -7.50 -0.20
CA ALA A 798 -30.27 -6.12 0.27
C ALA A 798 -31.64 -5.43 0.10
N SER A 799 -32.36 -5.71 -1.00
CA SER A 799 -33.70 -5.16 -1.22
C SER A 799 -34.73 -5.67 -0.20
N VAL A 800 -34.66 -6.94 0.19
CA VAL A 800 -35.54 -7.48 1.23
C VAL A 800 -35.25 -6.84 2.60
N TRP A 801 -33.97 -6.63 2.94
CA TRP A 801 -33.61 -5.88 4.15
C TRP A 801 -34.09 -4.43 4.12
N ALA A 802 -34.02 -3.75 2.97
CA ALA A 802 -34.58 -2.41 2.81
C ALA A 802 -36.10 -2.41 3.00
N LEU A 803 -36.83 -3.38 2.43
CA LEU A 803 -38.27 -3.53 2.61
C LEU A 803 -38.63 -3.77 4.08
N MET A 804 -37.84 -4.57 4.81
CA MET A 804 -38.01 -4.74 6.24
C MET A 804 -37.94 -3.40 6.98
N GLU A 805 -36.86 -2.63 6.81
CA GLU A 805 -36.70 -1.34 7.51
C GLU A 805 -37.76 -0.31 7.10
N ILE A 806 -38.20 -0.31 5.84
CA ILE A 806 -39.28 0.58 5.38
C ILE A 806 -40.62 0.22 6.02
N CYS A 807 -40.92 -1.08 6.22
CA CYS A 807 -42.18 -1.55 6.79
C CYS A 807 -42.19 -1.60 8.33
N MET A 808 -41.02 -1.68 8.96
CA MET A 808 -40.89 -1.80 10.41
C MET A 808 -41.59 -0.63 11.12
N ARG A 809 -42.66 -0.96 11.87
CA ARG A 809 -43.51 0.00 12.60
C ARG A 809 -44.05 1.13 11.73
N ASN A 810 -44.27 0.87 10.44
CA ASN A 810 -44.71 1.88 9.47
C ASN A 810 -45.92 1.39 8.65
N PRO A 811 -47.15 1.72 9.06
CA PRO A 811 -48.37 1.26 8.41
C PRO A 811 -48.46 1.60 6.91
N ALA A 812 -47.94 2.76 6.51
CA ALA A 812 -47.97 3.18 5.10
C ALA A 812 -47.07 2.29 4.23
N GLY A 813 -45.90 1.91 4.74
CA GLY A 813 -45.00 0.98 4.04
C GLY A 813 -45.58 -0.42 3.95
N GLN A 814 -46.18 -0.91 5.04
CA GLN A 814 -46.87 -2.20 5.06
C GLN A 814 -48.03 -2.23 4.04
N GLN A 815 -48.80 -1.14 3.95
CA GLN A 815 -49.90 -1.02 3.00
C GLN A 815 -49.42 -1.02 1.55
N GLN A 816 -48.38 -0.25 1.20
CA GLN A 816 -47.80 -0.29 -0.15
C GLN A 816 -47.23 -1.67 -0.50
N LEU A 817 -46.62 -2.37 0.45
CA LEU A 817 -46.10 -3.71 0.22
C LEU A 817 -47.21 -4.70 -0.14
N LEU A 818 -48.38 -4.56 0.51
CA LEU A 818 -49.57 -5.33 0.23
C LEU A 818 -50.15 -5.01 -1.17
N GLU A 819 -50.26 -3.73 -1.52
CA GLU A 819 -50.82 -3.26 -2.80
C GLU A 819 -50.00 -3.70 -4.03
N HIS A 820 -48.69 -3.90 -3.86
CA HIS A 820 -47.77 -4.26 -4.93
C HIS A 820 -47.40 -5.75 -4.97
N ASP A 821 -48.16 -6.62 -4.28
CA ASP A 821 -47.92 -8.08 -4.24
C ASP A 821 -46.52 -8.46 -3.71
N GLY A 822 -45.96 -7.62 -2.83
CA GLY A 822 -44.63 -7.86 -2.26
C GLY A 822 -44.59 -9.05 -1.32
N LEU A 823 -45.69 -9.34 -0.61
CA LEU A 823 -45.78 -10.45 0.34
C LEU A 823 -45.62 -11.81 -0.35
N THR A 824 -46.31 -12.04 -1.47
CA THR A 824 -46.22 -13.28 -2.25
C THR A 824 -44.79 -13.56 -2.69
N LYS A 825 -44.06 -12.52 -3.15
CA LYS A 825 -42.66 -12.64 -3.56
C LYS A 825 -41.73 -12.95 -2.39
N ILE A 826 -41.90 -12.26 -1.27
CA ILE A 826 -41.10 -12.52 -0.06
C ILE A 826 -41.34 -13.95 0.44
N VAL A 827 -42.57 -14.45 0.38
CA VAL A 827 -42.89 -15.85 0.72
C VAL A 827 -42.19 -16.83 -0.22
N GLY A 828 -42.18 -16.56 -1.54
CA GLY A 828 -41.42 -17.36 -2.51
C GLY A 828 -39.93 -17.45 -2.17
N LEU A 829 -39.33 -16.38 -1.64
CA LEU A 829 -37.92 -16.35 -1.24
C LEU A 829 -37.62 -17.24 -0.02
N LEU A 830 -38.58 -17.49 0.86
CA LEU A 830 -38.39 -18.43 1.99
C LEU A 830 -38.08 -19.86 1.49
N SER A 831 -38.56 -20.23 0.30
CA SER A 831 -38.43 -21.56 -0.29
C SER A 831 -37.29 -21.67 -1.32
N SER A 832 -36.51 -20.60 -1.51
CA SER A 832 -35.59 -20.43 -2.66
C SER A 832 -34.18 -21.06 -2.50
N GLY A 833 -33.98 -22.00 -1.56
CA GLY A 833 -32.73 -22.76 -1.41
C GLY A 833 -31.85 -22.36 -0.21
N PRO A 834 -30.60 -22.88 -0.10
CA PRO A 834 -29.80 -22.88 1.14
C PRO A 834 -29.14 -21.53 1.51
N HIS A 835 -29.50 -20.42 0.87
CA HIS A 835 -28.93 -19.10 1.18
C HIS A 835 -29.51 -18.56 2.50
N MET A 836 -28.88 -18.95 3.62
CA MET A 836 -29.28 -18.62 4.99
C MET A 836 -29.47 -17.13 5.29
N ALA A 837 -28.81 -16.23 4.53
CA ALA A 837 -28.95 -14.78 4.69
C ALA A 837 -30.28 -14.24 4.14
N ILE A 838 -30.80 -14.86 3.08
CA ILE A 838 -31.98 -14.37 2.36
C ILE A 838 -33.25 -14.90 3.00
N THR A 839 -33.21 -16.15 3.49
CA THR A 839 -34.27 -16.68 4.34
C THR A 839 -34.43 -15.84 5.62
N ALA A 840 -33.32 -15.37 6.21
CA ALA A 840 -33.36 -14.46 7.35
C ALA A 840 -33.99 -13.10 6.99
N ALA A 841 -33.53 -12.48 5.91
CA ALA A 841 -34.08 -11.21 5.44
C ALA A 841 -35.59 -11.33 5.17
N ALA A 842 -36.01 -12.38 4.47
CA ALA A 842 -37.41 -12.61 4.11
C ALA A 842 -38.29 -12.82 5.34
N ALA A 843 -37.85 -13.62 6.31
CA ALA A 843 -38.58 -13.84 7.55
C ALA A 843 -38.75 -12.54 8.35
N TRP A 844 -37.71 -11.71 8.45
CA TRP A 844 -37.82 -10.41 9.12
C TRP A 844 -38.66 -9.39 8.36
N ALA A 845 -38.60 -9.39 7.03
CA ALA A 845 -39.46 -8.54 6.21
C ALA A 845 -40.95 -8.90 6.37
N LEU A 846 -41.30 -10.19 6.44
CA LEU A 846 -42.67 -10.62 6.75
C LEU A 846 -43.09 -10.23 8.17
N TYR A 847 -42.20 -10.37 9.15
CA TYR A 847 -42.48 -9.88 10.50
C TYR A 847 -42.81 -8.39 10.50
N ALA A 848 -41.98 -7.57 9.84
CA ALA A 848 -42.18 -6.13 9.71
C ALA A 848 -43.50 -5.78 9.00
N ALA A 849 -43.85 -6.53 7.96
CA ALA A 849 -45.08 -6.33 7.20
C ALA A 849 -46.35 -6.67 7.99
N THR A 850 -46.31 -7.74 8.78
CA THR A 850 -47.47 -8.28 9.51
C THR A 850 -47.70 -7.65 10.89
N GLN A 851 -46.71 -6.94 11.43
CA GLN A 851 -46.79 -6.35 12.77
C GLN A 851 -47.95 -5.34 12.87
N GLY A 852 -48.97 -5.70 13.66
CA GLY A 852 -50.14 -4.84 13.89
C GLY A 852 -51.03 -4.64 12.67
N ASN A 853 -50.81 -5.40 11.59
CA ASN A 853 -51.50 -5.21 10.31
C ASN A 853 -52.21 -6.50 9.88
N ARG A 854 -53.49 -6.59 10.23
CA ARG A 854 -54.34 -7.75 9.94
C ARG A 854 -54.47 -8.06 8.44
N PRO A 855 -54.71 -7.07 7.54
CA PRO A 855 -54.71 -7.32 6.09
C PRO A 855 -53.41 -7.94 5.58
N ALA A 856 -52.25 -7.42 5.99
CA ALA A 856 -50.95 -7.97 5.59
C ALA A 856 -50.71 -9.37 6.16
N ALA A 857 -51.11 -9.63 7.41
CA ALA A 857 -51.03 -10.96 8.02
C ALA A 857 -51.88 -12.00 7.27
N LEU A 858 -53.10 -11.64 6.87
CA LEU A 858 -53.97 -12.52 6.07
C LEU A 858 -53.42 -12.75 4.66
N ALA A 859 -52.88 -11.72 4.00
CA ALA A 859 -52.27 -11.87 2.68
C ALA A 859 -50.99 -12.71 2.71
N ALA A 860 -50.14 -12.55 3.73
CA ALA A 860 -49.00 -13.43 3.97
C ALA A 860 -49.44 -14.88 4.22
N PHE A 861 -50.55 -15.08 4.94
CA PHE A 861 -51.14 -16.40 5.14
C PHE A 861 -51.63 -17.02 3.83
N HIS A 862 -52.47 -16.31 3.06
CA HIS A 862 -53.02 -16.80 1.78
C HIS A 862 -51.98 -17.00 0.68
N SER A 863 -50.82 -16.33 0.77
CA SER A 863 -49.68 -16.59 -0.13
C SER A 863 -48.86 -17.83 0.25
N GLY A 864 -49.24 -18.53 1.33
CA GLY A 864 -48.63 -19.81 1.72
C GLY A 864 -47.43 -19.68 2.66
N ALA A 865 -47.29 -18.57 3.40
CA ALA A 865 -46.13 -18.36 4.29
C ALA A 865 -45.98 -19.40 5.41
N LEU A 866 -47.07 -20.04 5.84
CA LEU A 866 -47.09 -20.91 7.02
C LEU A 866 -46.10 -22.08 6.91
N GLN A 867 -46.14 -22.82 5.80
CA GLN A 867 -45.35 -24.03 5.63
C GLN A 867 -43.83 -23.75 5.51
N PRO A 868 -43.36 -22.80 4.68
CA PRO A 868 -41.93 -22.46 4.63
C PRO A 868 -41.38 -21.92 5.96
N LEU A 869 -42.19 -21.17 6.71
CA LEU A 869 -41.78 -20.68 8.04
C LEU A 869 -41.66 -21.81 9.06
N LEU A 870 -42.56 -22.79 9.04
CA LEU A 870 -42.46 -24.00 9.88
C LEU A 870 -41.23 -24.84 9.53
N GLU A 871 -40.98 -25.05 8.24
CA GLU A 871 -39.81 -25.78 7.75
C GLU A 871 -38.50 -25.10 8.16
N LEU A 872 -38.43 -23.77 8.12
CA LEU A 872 -37.26 -23.01 8.61
C LEU A 872 -37.01 -23.23 10.10
N VAL A 873 -38.06 -23.23 10.92
CA VAL A 873 -37.95 -23.46 12.37
C VAL A 873 -37.56 -24.91 12.69
N GLN A 874 -38.06 -25.88 11.91
CA GLN A 874 -37.78 -27.30 12.11
C GLN A 874 -36.44 -27.77 11.51
N GLY A 875 -36.03 -27.19 10.37
CA GLY A 875 -34.92 -27.62 9.52
C GLY A 875 -33.55 -27.04 9.87
N GLY A 876 -33.46 -26.13 10.85
CA GLY A 876 -32.18 -25.63 11.38
C GLY A 876 -31.54 -24.50 10.58
N GLY A 877 -32.26 -23.39 10.36
CA GLY A 877 -31.72 -22.16 9.77
C GLY A 877 -30.79 -21.36 10.69
N SER A 878 -30.24 -20.24 10.17
CA SER A 878 -29.48 -19.29 10.99
C SER A 878 -30.33 -18.76 12.15
N GLN A 879 -29.72 -18.42 13.29
CA GLN A 879 -30.47 -17.91 14.44
C GLN A 879 -31.35 -16.70 14.07
N ALA A 880 -30.86 -15.79 13.23
CA ALA A 880 -31.63 -14.65 12.75
C ALA A 880 -32.87 -15.07 11.93
N ALA A 881 -32.77 -16.10 11.09
CA ALA A 881 -33.89 -16.62 10.34
C ALA A 881 -34.93 -17.28 11.25
N LEU A 882 -34.48 -18.05 12.24
CA LEU A 882 -35.36 -18.68 13.23
C LEU A 882 -36.14 -17.63 14.04
N GLU A 883 -35.46 -16.58 14.50
CA GLU A 883 -36.09 -15.49 15.25
C GLU A 883 -37.13 -14.74 14.40
N GLY A 884 -36.79 -14.41 13.14
CA GLY A 884 -37.73 -13.78 12.21
C GLY A 884 -38.94 -14.67 11.91
N ALA A 885 -38.73 -15.98 11.74
CA ALA A 885 -39.79 -16.91 11.40
C ALA A 885 -40.79 -17.11 12.55
N LEU A 886 -40.29 -17.35 13.77
CA LEU A 886 -41.13 -17.44 14.97
C LEU A 886 -41.93 -16.16 15.21
N SER A 887 -41.29 -14.99 15.03
CA SER A 887 -41.95 -13.70 15.21
C SER A 887 -43.07 -13.48 14.18
N THR A 888 -42.86 -13.91 12.94
CA THR A 888 -43.87 -13.82 11.88
C THR A 888 -45.05 -14.75 12.15
N LEU A 889 -44.78 -16.02 12.51
CA LEU A 889 -45.81 -17.01 12.86
C LEU A 889 -46.67 -16.52 14.03
N ALA A 890 -46.05 -15.96 15.07
CA ALA A 890 -46.74 -15.38 16.20
C ALA A 890 -47.68 -14.24 15.80
N ASN A 891 -47.22 -13.31 14.96
CA ASN A 891 -48.03 -12.19 14.48
C ASN A 891 -49.21 -12.68 13.63
N MET A 892 -48.98 -13.63 12.71
CA MET A 892 -50.03 -14.16 11.86
C MET A 892 -51.14 -14.84 12.67
N ALA A 893 -50.77 -15.69 13.63
CA ALA A 893 -51.71 -16.36 14.53
C ALA A 893 -52.49 -15.37 15.41
N ALA A 894 -51.86 -14.29 15.87
CA ALA A 894 -52.52 -13.28 16.71
C ALA A 894 -53.59 -12.46 15.97
N GLN A 895 -53.51 -12.35 14.64
CA GLN A 895 -54.30 -11.38 13.87
C GLN A 895 -55.52 -11.99 13.16
N SER A 896 -55.62 -13.32 13.07
CA SER A 896 -56.74 -14.00 12.40
C SER A 896 -57.03 -15.37 13.02
N ALA A 897 -58.30 -15.64 13.29
CA ALA A 897 -58.78 -16.95 13.74
C ALA A 897 -58.53 -18.07 12.71
N GLU A 898 -58.57 -17.73 11.40
CA GLU A 898 -58.28 -18.68 10.33
C GLU A 898 -56.79 -19.09 10.32
N ALA A 899 -55.89 -18.10 10.42
CA ALA A 899 -54.45 -18.36 10.52
C ALA A 899 -54.10 -19.08 11.83
N GLN A 900 -54.79 -18.74 12.92
CA GLN A 900 -54.68 -19.42 14.22
C GLN A 900 -55.07 -20.90 14.08
N GLN A 901 -56.19 -21.22 13.42
CA GLN A 901 -56.62 -22.60 13.23
C GLN A 901 -55.67 -23.39 12.31
N ALA A 902 -55.24 -22.82 11.19
CA ALA A 902 -54.28 -23.48 10.31
C ALA A 902 -52.90 -23.70 10.97
N ALA A 903 -52.49 -22.78 11.84
CA ALA A 903 -51.29 -22.97 12.67
C ALA A 903 -51.44 -24.14 13.65
N LEU A 904 -52.65 -24.38 14.18
CA LEU A 904 -52.93 -25.57 15.00
C LEU A 904 -52.86 -26.85 14.17
N ASP A 905 -53.52 -26.85 13.00
CA ASP A 905 -53.60 -28.03 12.13
C ASP A 905 -52.24 -28.45 11.58
N SER A 906 -51.29 -27.51 11.46
CA SER A 906 -49.91 -27.74 11.02
C SER A 906 -48.95 -28.18 12.14
N GLY A 907 -49.42 -28.29 13.39
CA GLY A 907 -48.60 -28.74 14.52
C GLY A 907 -47.65 -27.67 15.08
N LEU A 908 -47.94 -26.38 14.88
CA LEU A 908 -47.14 -25.29 15.46
C LEU A 908 -46.94 -25.41 16.99
N PRO A 909 -47.94 -25.81 17.81
CA PRO A 909 -47.74 -25.98 19.25
C PRO A 909 -46.57 -26.90 19.61
N ASP A 910 -46.42 -28.04 18.92
CA ASP A 910 -45.34 -29.00 19.16
C ASP A 910 -43.96 -28.40 18.81
N VAL A 911 -43.91 -27.62 17.73
CA VAL A 911 -42.69 -26.91 17.30
C VAL A 911 -42.27 -25.88 18.35
N LEU A 912 -43.22 -25.08 18.84
CA LEU A 912 -42.96 -24.05 19.86
C LEU A 912 -42.49 -24.67 21.17
N VAL A 913 -43.14 -25.76 21.61
CA VAL A 913 -42.73 -26.51 22.80
C VAL A 913 -41.33 -27.09 22.62
N LYS A 914 -41.01 -27.65 21.45
CA LYS A 914 -39.66 -28.14 21.15
C LYS A 914 -38.61 -27.02 21.23
N CYS A 915 -38.91 -25.82 20.75
CA CYS A 915 -38.03 -24.65 20.88
C CYS A 915 -37.81 -24.24 22.34
N LEU A 916 -38.87 -24.20 23.17
CA LEU A 916 -38.74 -23.96 24.61
C LEU A 916 -37.86 -25.02 25.28
N GLN A 917 -38.10 -26.29 24.96
CA GLN A 917 -37.35 -27.43 25.49
C GLN A 917 -35.86 -27.36 25.12
N GLN A 918 -35.54 -26.99 23.88
CA GLN A 918 -34.16 -26.81 23.43
C GLN A 918 -33.46 -25.68 24.19
N ALA A 919 -34.15 -24.57 24.44
CA ALA A 919 -33.58 -23.46 25.18
C ALA A 919 -33.30 -23.84 26.64
N ILE A 920 -34.26 -24.48 27.31
CA ILE A 920 -34.10 -24.96 28.69
C ILE A 920 -32.94 -25.97 28.80
N ASN A 921 -32.76 -26.83 27.80
CA ASN A 921 -31.67 -27.80 27.74
C ASN A 921 -30.32 -27.20 27.32
N GLY A 922 -30.22 -25.88 27.14
CA GLY A 922 -29.00 -25.18 26.71
C GLY A 922 -28.61 -25.43 25.25
N LYS A 923 -29.52 -25.95 24.43
CA LYS A 923 -29.30 -26.22 22.99
C LYS A 923 -29.72 -25.04 22.09
N SER A 924 -30.38 -24.02 22.63
CA SER A 924 -30.75 -22.77 21.91
C SER A 924 -30.73 -21.56 22.85
N THR A 925 -30.85 -20.35 22.30
CA THR A 925 -30.73 -19.08 23.06
C THR A 925 -31.98 -18.73 23.86
N LEU A 926 -31.87 -17.88 24.90
CA LEU A 926 -33.05 -17.36 25.63
C LEU A 926 -33.96 -16.52 24.74
N ARG A 927 -33.41 -15.88 23.70
CA ARG A 927 -34.19 -15.11 22.73
C ARG A 927 -35.16 -16.01 21.97
N MET A 928 -34.74 -17.22 21.59
CA MET A 928 -35.61 -18.20 20.97
C MET A 928 -36.73 -18.65 21.91
N ALA A 929 -36.44 -18.87 23.20
CA ALA A 929 -37.47 -19.19 24.18
C ALA A 929 -38.47 -18.05 24.39
N GLU A 930 -37.98 -16.81 24.48
CA GLU A 930 -38.81 -15.61 24.58
C GLU A 930 -39.79 -15.52 23.42
N LEU A 931 -39.31 -15.66 22.18
CA LEU A 931 -40.16 -15.60 20.98
C LEU A 931 -41.13 -16.77 20.90
N ALA A 932 -40.72 -17.99 21.26
CA ALA A 932 -41.59 -19.15 21.29
C ALA A 932 -42.71 -19.00 22.34
N ALA A 933 -42.42 -18.44 23.51
CA ALA A 933 -43.43 -18.13 24.53
C ALA A 933 -44.41 -17.05 24.05
N LEU A 934 -43.92 -15.99 23.40
CA LEU A 934 -44.78 -14.96 22.79
C LEU A 934 -45.66 -15.53 21.67
N ALA A 935 -45.15 -16.48 20.88
CA ALA A 935 -45.91 -17.19 19.87
C ALA A 935 -47.01 -18.07 20.50
N LEU A 936 -46.72 -18.80 21.58
CA LEU A 936 -47.72 -19.57 22.33
C LEU A 936 -48.79 -18.66 22.93
N ARG A 937 -48.40 -17.51 23.50
CA ARG A 937 -49.35 -16.50 24.00
C ARG A 937 -50.31 -16.06 22.89
N ALA A 938 -49.77 -15.69 21.73
CA ALA A 938 -50.55 -15.26 20.57
C ALA A 938 -51.51 -16.35 20.09
N LEU A 939 -51.02 -17.59 20.02
CA LEU A 939 -51.81 -18.74 19.57
C LEU A 939 -52.91 -19.11 20.57
N ALA A 940 -52.66 -19.01 21.87
CA ALA A 940 -53.60 -19.40 22.92
C ALA A 940 -54.69 -18.36 23.22
N ALA A 941 -54.42 -17.08 22.94
CA ALA A 941 -55.31 -15.98 23.28
C ALA A 941 -56.72 -16.20 22.70
N GLY A 942 -57.71 -16.36 23.59
CA GLY A 942 -59.12 -16.50 23.23
C GLY A 942 -59.49 -17.79 22.48
N SER A 943 -58.64 -18.82 22.47
CA SER A 943 -58.86 -20.06 21.72
C SER A 943 -58.66 -21.32 22.58
N ALA A 944 -59.76 -21.89 23.08
CA ALA A 944 -59.73 -23.14 23.84
C ALA A 944 -59.04 -24.31 23.10
N PRO A 945 -59.27 -24.54 21.79
CA PRO A 945 -58.56 -25.56 21.03
C PRO A 945 -57.04 -25.34 21.01
N ALA A 946 -56.59 -24.09 20.91
CA ALA A 946 -55.17 -23.76 20.94
C ALA A 946 -54.54 -23.98 22.31
N GLN A 947 -55.27 -23.60 23.37
CA GLN A 947 -54.87 -23.86 24.75
C GLN A 947 -54.72 -25.37 25.01
N ASP A 948 -55.67 -26.18 24.54
CA ASP A 948 -55.63 -27.63 24.68
C ASP A 948 -54.50 -28.27 23.87
N ALA A 949 -54.25 -27.80 22.64
CA ALA A 949 -53.14 -28.28 21.82
C ALA A 949 -51.78 -27.95 22.44
N ALA A 950 -51.59 -26.72 22.94
CA ALA A 950 -50.36 -26.32 23.64
C ALA A 950 -50.16 -27.10 24.96
N ARG A 951 -51.25 -27.39 25.68
CA ARG A 951 -51.24 -28.27 26.85
C ARG A 951 -50.83 -29.69 26.48
N ALA A 952 -51.41 -30.26 25.42
CA ALA A 952 -51.10 -31.61 24.94
C ALA A 952 -49.65 -31.73 24.46
N ALA A 953 -49.11 -30.69 23.82
CA ALA A 953 -47.71 -30.60 23.39
C ALA A 953 -46.72 -30.52 24.57
N GLY A 954 -47.18 -30.20 25.79
CA GLY A 954 -46.33 -30.13 26.99
C GLY A 954 -45.78 -28.74 27.32
N ALA A 955 -46.46 -27.67 26.91
CA ALA A 955 -46.05 -26.30 27.25
C ALA A 955 -45.99 -25.98 28.76
N PRO A 956 -46.93 -26.44 29.62
CA PRO A 956 -46.99 -26.02 31.03
C PRO A 956 -45.71 -26.22 31.86
N PRO A 957 -45.05 -27.40 31.88
CA PRO A 957 -43.80 -27.58 32.64
C PRO A 957 -42.64 -26.72 32.12
N LEU A 958 -42.58 -26.46 30.81
CA LEU A 958 -41.48 -25.68 30.21
C LEU A 958 -41.62 -24.18 30.47
N LEU A 959 -42.85 -23.65 30.44
CA LEU A 959 -43.10 -22.26 30.81
C LEU A 959 -42.83 -22.01 32.30
N ALA A 960 -43.19 -22.95 33.18
CA ALA A 960 -42.83 -22.90 34.59
C ALA A 960 -41.30 -22.94 34.79
N ALA A 961 -40.60 -23.82 34.06
CA ALA A 961 -39.13 -23.91 34.07
C ALA A 961 -38.45 -22.58 33.67
N LEU A 962 -38.96 -21.89 32.63
CA LEU A 962 -38.42 -20.61 32.16
C LEU A 962 -38.60 -19.47 33.17
N LEU A 963 -39.65 -19.51 34.00
CA LEU A 963 -39.83 -18.59 35.11
C LEU A 963 -38.76 -18.81 36.20
N SER A 964 -38.27 -20.05 36.35
CA SER A 964 -37.35 -20.42 37.42
C SER A 964 -35.90 -19.92 37.21
N PRO A 965 -35.23 -19.37 38.25
CA PRO A 965 -33.82 -18.99 38.17
C PRO A 965 -32.87 -20.18 38.27
N ALA A 966 -33.27 -21.27 38.93
CA ALA A 966 -32.41 -22.40 39.26
C ALA A 966 -32.10 -23.28 38.04
N GLN A 967 -33.06 -23.47 37.14
CA GLN A 967 -32.87 -24.23 35.90
C GLN A 967 -32.16 -23.42 34.80
N ASN A 968 -32.14 -22.09 34.93
CA ASN A 968 -31.38 -21.16 34.08
C ASN A 968 -29.89 -21.03 34.46
N ARG A 969 -29.36 -21.86 35.38
CA ARG A 969 -27.96 -21.79 35.87
C ARG A 969 -26.92 -22.16 34.81
N HIS A 970 -27.24 -23.04 33.86
CA HIS A 970 -26.36 -23.38 32.75
C HIS A 970 -26.16 -22.23 31.75
N MET A 971 -26.98 -21.18 31.84
CA MET A 971 -27.00 -20.01 30.95
C MET A 971 -26.34 -18.79 31.63
N ALA A 972 -25.25 -19.01 32.37
CA ALA A 972 -24.60 -18.00 33.21
C ALA A 972 -24.04 -16.80 32.42
N GLU A 973 -23.68 -16.99 31.15
CA GLU A 973 -23.08 -15.96 30.30
C GLU A 973 -24.07 -14.95 29.70
N GLU A 974 -25.37 -15.26 29.64
CA GLU A 974 -26.36 -14.35 29.03
C GLU A 974 -26.80 -13.21 29.98
N ARG A 975 -26.87 -11.98 29.43
CA ARG A 975 -27.23 -10.74 30.16
C ARG A 975 -28.51 -10.90 30.99
N LYS A 976 -28.48 -10.45 32.26
CA LYS A 976 -29.63 -10.43 33.20
C LYS A 976 -30.95 -9.98 32.56
N ALA A 977 -30.92 -8.95 31.71
CA ALA A 977 -32.11 -8.43 31.02
C ALA A 977 -32.78 -9.45 30.07
N ARG A 978 -32.02 -10.33 29.40
CA ARG A 978 -32.59 -11.36 28.51
C ARG A 978 -33.34 -12.44 29.29
N LYS A 979 -32.81 -12.82 30.46
CA LYS A 979 -33.47 -13.75 31.39
C LYS A 979 -34.82 -13.20 31.86
N GLU A 980 -34.87 -11.91 32.20
CA GLU A 980 -36.10 -11.24 32.60
C GLU A 980 -37.11 -11.14 31.47
N ASN A 981 -36.67 -10.86 30.23
CA ASN A 981 -37.57 -10.82 29.06
C ASN A 981 -38.17 -12.19 28.76
N ALA A 982 -37.37 -13.26 28.77
CA ALA A 982 -37.85 -14.61 28.56
C ALA A 982 -38.85 -15.05 29.64
N ALA A 983 -38.57 -14.76 30.92
CA ALA A 983 -39.51 -15.01 32.01
C ALA A 983 -40.79 -14.18 31.86
N SER A 984 -40.69 -12.94 31.40
CA SER A 984 -41.83 -12.05 31.18
C SER A 984 -42.72 -12.56 30.03
N ALA A 985 -42.11 -13.06 28.95
CA ALA A 985 -42.83 -13.72 27.88
C ALA A 985 -43.50 -15.03 28.34
N ALA A 986 -42.82 -15.82 29.18
CA ALA A 986 -43.38 -17.04 29.77
C ALA A 986 -44.60 -16.72 30.63
N ALA A 987 -44.55 -15.73 31.51
CA ALA A 987 -45.69 -15.30 32.33
C ALA A 987 -46.90 -14.91 31.46
N GLN A 988 -46.68 -14.16 30.37
CA GLN A 988 -47.75 -13.81 29.45
C GLN A 988 -48.33 -15.04 28.72
N ALA A 989 -47.51 -16.03 28.38
CA ALA A 989 -47.98 -17.29 27.80
C ALA A 989 -48.82 -18.10 28.81
N VAL A 990 -48.39 -18.14 30.09
CA VAL A 990 -49.17 -18.78 31.17
C VAL A 990 -50.54 -18.13 31.31
N LEU A 991 -50.60 -16.79 31.32
CA LEU A 991 -51.86 -16.04 31.35
C LEU A 991 -52.79 -16.49 30.23
N ALA A 992 -52.35 -16.45 28.98
CA ALA A 992 -53.17 -16.79 27.82
C ALA A 992 -53.61 -18.27 27.80
N LEU A 993 -52.78 -19.18 28.31
CA LEU A 993 -53.07 -20.61 28.35
C LEU A 993 -53.99 -21.02 29.51
N ALA A 994 -53.92 -20.32 30.63
CA ALA A 994 -54.72 -20.57 31.82
C ALA A 994 -56.10 -19.89 31.75
N ASP A 995 -56.21 -18.77 31.04
CA ASP A 995 -57.44 -17.98 31.01
C ASP A 995 -58.65 -18.81 30.53
N GLY A 996 -59.65 -18.92 31.41
CA GLY A 996 -60.86 -19.70 31.18
C GLY A 996 -60.71 -21.23 31.03
N ASN A 997 -59.50 -21.80 31.16
CA ASN A 997 -59.24 -23.22 30.85
C ASN A 997 -58.77 -24.03 32.07
N SER A 998 -59.69 -24.77 32.71
CA SER A 998 -59.41 -25.57 33.90
C SER A 998 -58.33 -26.63 33.69
N ALA A 999 -58.34 -27.35 32.56
CA ALA A 999 -57.36 -28.40 32.28
C ALA A 999 -55.93 -27.84 32.14
N SER A 1000 -55.78 -26.63 31.59
CA SER A 1000 -54.50 -25.92 31.54
C SER A 1000 -54.09 -25.41 32.91
N LYS A 1001 -55.01 -24.85 33.71
CA LYS A 1001 -54.75 -24.43 35.10
C LYS A 1001 -54.21 -25.60 35.93
N ASP A 1002 -54.86 -26.76 35.87
CA ASP A 1002 -54.41 -28.00 36.51
C ASP A 1002 -52.99 -28.39 36.12
N ALA A 1003 -52.65 -28.31 34.83
CA ALA A 1003 -51.33 -28.66 34.33
C ALA A 1003 -50.25 -27.68 34.83
N PHE A 1004 -50.55 -26.39 34.90
CA PHE A 1004 -49.63 -25.38 35.45
C PHE A 1004 -49.44 -25.50 36.96
N VAL A 1005 -50.49 -25.83 37.70
CA VAL A 1005 -50.40 -26.10 39.15
C VAL A 1005 -49.50 -27.30 39.41
N ARG A 1006 -49.70 -28.42 38.69
CA ARG A 1006 -48.81 -29.60 38.77
C ARG A 1006 -47.37 -29.31 38.38
N ALA A 1007 -47.16 -28.38 37.44
CA ALA A 1007 -45.84 -27.93 37.02
C ALA A 1007 -45.15 -26.98 38.02
N GLY A 1008 -45.81 -26.57 39.10
CA GLY A 1008 -45.26 -25.64 40.10
C GLY A 1008 -45.26 -24.17 39.67
N ALA A 1009 -46.03 -23.79 38.65
CA ALA A 1009 -46.02 -22.42 38.11
C ALA A 1009 -46.41 -21.35 39.14
N VAL A 1010 -47.30 -21.67 40.10
CA VAL A 1010 -47.73 -20.75 41.17
C VAL A 1010 -46.53 -20.28 42.02
N ALA A 1011 -45.64 -21.21 42.41
CA ALA A 1011 -44.43 -20.87 43.16
C ALA A 1011 -43.48 -19.98 42.36
N GLU A 1012 -43.27 -20.32 41.09
CA GLU A 1012 -42.33 -19.59 40.24
C GLU A 1012 -42.82 -18.18 39.87
N LEU A 1013 -44.13 -17.98 39.71
CA LEU A 1013 -44.73 -16.65 39.50
C LEU A 1013 -44.57 -15.76 40.74
N VAL A 1014 -44.82 -16.30 41.94
CA VAL A 1014 -44.58 -15.55 43.20
C VAL A 1014 -43.10 -15.21 43.35
N ALA A 1015 -42.20 -16.16 43.09
CA ALA A 1015 -40.77 -15.93 43.12
C ALA A 1015 -40.30 -14.92 42.06
N ALA A 1016 -40.93 -14.86 40.88
CA ALA A 1016 -40.63 -13.86 39.85
C ALA A 1016 -41.02 -12.44 40.29
N MET A 1017 -42.18 -12.26 40.92
CA MET A 1017 -42.61 -10.96 41.44
C MET A 1017 -41.67 -10.42 42.52
N VAL A 1018 -41.25 -11.28 43.46
CA VAL A 1018 -40.33 -10.89 44.55
C VAL A 1018 -38.94 -10.52 44.04
N ARG A 1019 -38.44 -11.22 42.99
CA ARG A 1019 -37.11 -10.96 42.44
C ARG A 1019 -37.00 -9.64 41.69
N SER A 1020 -38.05 -9.24 40.97
CA SER A 1020 -38.01 -8.06 40.09
C SER A 1020 -39.27 -7.19 40.23
N PRO A 1021 -39.53 -6.63 41.43
CA PRO A 1021 -40.80 -5.93 41.74
C PRO A 1021 -41.02 -4.64 40.94
N GLU A 1022 -39.95 -4.01 40.45
CA GLU A 1022 -40.00 -2.76 39.67
C GLU A 1022 -40.08 -2.98 38.14
N ARG A 1023 -40.07 -4.23 37.67
CA ARG A 1023 -39.98 -4.57 36.24
C ARG A 1023 -41.32 -5.09 35.72
N GLN A 1024 -41.51 -5.02 34.39
CA GLN A 1024 -42.69 -5.57 33.71
C GLN A 1024 -42.95 -7.05 34.00
N LEU A 1025 -41.91 -7.82 34.34
CA LEU A 1025 -42.04 -9.22 34.76
C LEU A 1025 -43.01 -9.38 35.94
N ALA A 1026 -42.95 -8.51 36.96
CA ALA A 1026 -43.84 -8.62 38.12
C ALA A 1026 -45.31 -8.38 37.74
N VAL A 1027 -45.57 -7.42 36.85
CA VAL A 1027 -46.92 -7.11 36.35
C VAL A 1027 -47.50 -8.29 35.58
N HIS A 1028 -46.72 -8.84 34.63
CA HIS A 1028 -47.16 -10.01 33.88
C HIS A 1028 -47.32 -11.26 34.76
N ALA A 1029 -46.44 -11.45 35.75
CA ALA A 1029 -46.53 -12.57 36.68
C ALA A 1029 -47.76 -12.48 37.60
N ALA A 1030 -48.11 -11.28 38.07
CA ALA A 1030 -49.33 -11.05 38.85
C ALA A 1030 -50.59 -11.33 38.01
N ALA A 1031 -50.63 -10.87 36.76
CA ALA A 1031 -51.75 -11.16 35.86
C ALA A 1031 -51.87 -12.67 35.54
N ALA A 1032 -50.75 -13.35 35.30
CA ALA A 1032 -50.74 -14.79 35.10
C ALA A 1032 -51.20 -15.56 36.35
N LEU A 1033 -50.80 -15.10 37.53
CA LEU A 1033 -51.25 -15.68 38.80
C LEU A 1033 -52.76 -15.52 38.98
N LEU A 1034 -53.32 -14.33 38.65
CA LEU A 1034 -54.77 -14.10 38.66
C LEU A 1034 -55.50 -15.12 37.78
N ALA A 1035 -55.06 -15.30 36.54
CA ALA A 1035 -55.70 -16.26 35.63
C ALA A 1035 -55.62 -17.71 36.15
N LEU A 1036 -54.53 -18.10 36.82
CA LEU A 1036 -54.39 -19.43 37.41
C LEU A 1036 -55.31 -19.66 38.62
N ILE A 1037 -55.44 -18.67 39.51
CA ILE A 1037 -56.23 -18.83 40.75
C ILE A 1037 -57.72 -18.58 40.54
N ASP A 1038 -58.10 -17.82 39.52
CA ASP A 1038 -59.50 -17.42 39.34
C ASP A 1038 -60.40 -18.65 39.14
N GLY A 1039 -61.29 -18.88 40.10
CA GLY A 1039 -62.18 -20.05 40.11
C GLY A 1039 -61.49 -21.42 40.19
N HIS A 1040 -60.22 -21.51 40.63
CA HIS A 1040 -59.44 -22.77 40.64
C HIS A 1040 -58.86 -23.11 42.01
N THR A 1041 -59.55 -23.98 42.75
CA THR A 1041 -59.24 -24.29 44.16
C THR A 1041 -57.82 -24.81 44.38
N ASP A 1042 -57.31 -25.71 43.55
CA ASP A 1042 -55.96 -26.28 43.73
C ASP A 1042 -54.84 -25.23 43.55
N ALA A 1043 -55.08 -24.22 42.70
CA ALA A 1043 -54.13 -23.13 42.50
C ALA A 1043 -54.12 -22.17 43.70
N GLN A 1044 -55.30 -21.94 44.27
CA GLN A 1044 -55.50 -21.12 45.48
C GLN A 1044 -54.87 -21.79 46.70
N LEU A 1045 -55.07 -23.11 46.84
CA LEU A 1045 -54.46 -23.92 47.90
C LEU A 1045 -52.93 -23.93 47.78
N ALA A 1046 -52.39 -24.15 46.57
CA ALA A 1046 -50.95 -24.07 46.34
C ALA A 1046 -50.38 -22.71 46.73
N LEU A 1047 -51.05 -21.60 46.39
CA LEU A 1047 -50.63 -20.25 46.78
C LEU A 1047 -50.64 -20.06 48.30
N GLN A 1048 -51.62 -20.62 49.00
CA GLN A 1048 -51.69 -20.61 50.46
C GLN A 1048 -50.55 -21.41 51.09
N GLU A 1049 -50.30 -22.64 50.64
CA GLU A 1049 -49.25 -23.53 51.18
C GLU A 1049 -47.85 -22.93 51.02
N LEU A 1050 -47.63 -22.16 49.95
CA LEU A 1050 -46.38 -21.41 49.71
C LEU A 1050 -46.23 -20.17 50.60
N GLY A 1051 -47.22 -19.80 51.41
CA GLY A 1051 -47.27 -18.53 52.12
C GLY A 1051 -47.40 -17.32 51.19
N GLY A 1052 -47.84 -17.53 49.95
CA GLY A 1052 -47.87 -16.50 48.91
C GLY A 1052 -48.79 -15.34 49.23
N ILE A 1053 -49.91 -15.57 49.93
CA ILE A 1053 -50.85 -14.52 50.35
C ILE A 1053 -50.14 -13.45 51.19
N GLN A 1054 -49.30 -13.85 52.14
CA GLN A 1054 -48.51 -12.92 52.96
C GLN A 1054 -47.53 -12.11 52.10
N VAL A 1055 -46.89 -12.75 51.13
CA VAL A 1055 -45.94 -12.11 50.21
C VAL A 1055 -46.64 -11.06 49.35
N LEU A 1056 -47.83 -11.37 48.80
CA LEU A 1056 -48.62 -10.45 47.98
C LEU A 1056 -49.05 -9.21 48.77
N VAL A 1057 -49.55 -9.39 50.01
CA VAL A 1057 -49.94 -8.27 50.88
C VAL A 1057 -48.73 -7.41 51.25
N ASN A 1058 -47.57 -8.02 51.55
CA ASN A 1058 -46.35 -7.28 51.85
C ASN A 1058 -45.85 -6.47 50.64
N MET A 1059 -45.94 -7.05 49.42
CA MET A 1059 -45.60 -6.32 48.19
C MET A 1059 -46.58 -5.16 47.98
N LEU A 1060 -47.89 -5.36 48.14
CA LEU A 1060 -48.87 -4.29 48.00
C LEU A 1060 -48.66 -3.16 49.04
N ALA A 1061 -48.23 -3.51 50.25
CA ALA A 1061 -47.96 -2.56 51.34
C ALA A 1061 -46.62 -1.80 51.21
N SER A 1062 -45.72 -2.23 50.31
CA SER A 1062 -44.42 -1.59 50.11
C SER A 1062 -44.57 -0.22 49.42
N GLN A 1063 -43.94 0.82 49.97
CA GLN A 1063 -43.91 2.16 49.33
C GLN A 1063 -43.14 2.19 48.01
N ALA A 1064 -42.30 1.18 47.74
CA ALA A 1064 -41.56 1.05 46.49
C ALA A 1064 -42.35 0.33 45.37
N SER A 1065 -43.59 -0.10 45.64
CA SER A 1065 -44.37 -0.84 44.65
C SER A 1065 -44.90 0.07 43.55
N PRO A 1066 -44.58 -0.21 42.27
CA PRO A 1066 -45.00 0.64 41.17
C PRO A 1066 -46.54 0.59 41.01
N PRO A 1067 -47.18 1.71 40.63
CA PRO A 1067 -48.64 1.78 40.49
C PRO A 1067 -49.20 0.74 39.50
N GLN A 1068 -48.45 0.40 38.47
CA GLN A 1068 -48.79 -0.61 37.46
C GLN A 1068 -48.87 -2.05 38.03
N LEU A 1069 -48.24 -2.32 39.17
CA LEU A 1069 -48.28 -3.61 39.86
C LEU A 1069 -49.37 -3.68 40.92
N GLN A 1070 -49.78 -2.53 41.48
CA GLN A 1070 -50.79 -2.46 42.53
C GLN A 1070 -52.16 -2.97 42.06
N GLU A 1071 -52.57 -2.63 40.84
CA GLU A 1071 -53.83 -3.10 40.24
C GLU A 1071 -53.90 -4.63 40.11
N PRO A 1072 -52.98 -5.31 39.40
CA PRO A 1072 -53.04 -6.77 39.28
C PRO A 1072 -52.86 -7.50 40.62
N LEU A 1073 -52.06 -6.98 41.56
CA LEU A 1073 -51.96 -7.56 42.91
C LEU A 1073 -53.28 -7.46 43.69
N THR A 1074 -53.96 -6.31 43.60
CA THR A 1074 -55.26 -6.12 44.25
C THR A 1074 -56.31 -7.03 43.63
N ALA A 1075 -56.33 -7.18 42.31
CA ALA A 1075 -57.22 -8.09 41.60
C ALA A 1075 -57.01 -9.56 42.03
N VAL A 1076 -55.76 -10.00 42.20
CA VAL A 1076 -55.42 -11.33 42.77
C VAL A 1076 -56.03 -11.50 44.16
N LEU A 1077 -55.84 -10.53 45.05
CA LEU A 1077 -56.40 -10.60 46.41
C LEU A 1077 -57.93 -10.55 46.41
N CYS A 1078 -58.55 -9.78 45.50
CA CYS A 1078 -60.00 -9.74 45.33
C CYS A 1078 -60.56 -11.10 44.90
N SER A 1079 -59.95 -11.76 43.91
CA SER A 1079 -60.38 -13.08 43.44
C SER A 1079 -60.25 -14.12 44.55
N LEU A 1080 -59.18 -14.09 45.34
CA LEU A 1080 -59.02 -14.97 46.51
C LEU A 1080 -60.07 -14.70 47.59
N ALA A 1081 -60.28 -13.44 47.96
CA ALA A 1081 -61.26 -13.08 48.98
C ALA A 1081 -62.69 -13.46 48.58
N SER A 1082 -63.00 -13.42 47.28
CA SER A 1082 -64.33 -13.75 46.74
C SER A 1082 -64.55 -15.24 46.49
N SER A 1083 -63.52 -16.03 46.23
CA SER A 1083 -63.69 -17.46 45.87
C SER A 1083 -63.11 -18.45 46.89
N PHE A 1084 -62.24 -18.00 47.80
CA PHE A 1084 -61.50 -18.86 48.72
C PHE A 1084 -61.51 -18.30 50.17
N PRO A 1085 -62.54 -18.61 50.98
CA PRO A 1085 -62.78 -17.95 52.27
C PRO A 1085 -61.61 -18.00 53.26
N ASP A 1086 -60.83 -19.08 53.26
CA ASP A 1086 -59.70 -19.28 54.18
C ASP A 1086 -58.57 -18.25 53.96
N SER A 1087 -58.49 -17.65 52.75
CA SER A 1087 -57.53 -16.58 52.46
C SER A 1087 -57.83 -15.28 53.21
N CYS A 1088 -59.08 -14.98 53.52
CA CYS A 1088 -59.48 -13.70 54.11
C CYS A 1088 -58.82 -13.48 55.49
N MET A 1089 -58.69 -14.53 56.30
CA MET A 1089 -58.02 -14.46 57.61
C MET A 1089 -56.52 -14.25 57.46
N LEU A 1090 -55.90 -14.95 56.52
CA LEU A 1090 -54.47 -14.82 56.23
C LEU A 1090 -54.12 -13.42 55.71
N MET A 1091 -54.98 -12.83 54.89
CA MET A 1091 -54.82 -11.45 54.42
C MET A 1091 -54.87 -10.43 55.56
N LEU A 1092 -55.79 -10.59 56.52
CA LEU A 1092 -55.87 -9.71 57.69
C LEU A 1092 -54.66 -9.87 58.61
N GLN A 1093 -54.23 -11.10 58.87
CA GLN A 1093 -53.01 -11.39 59.64
C GLN A 1093 -51.76 -10.79 58.96
N ALA A 1094 -51.76 -10.76 57.62
CA ALA A 1094 -50.71 -10.13 56.84
C ALA A 1094 -50.69 -8.59 56.89
N GLY A 1095 -51.66 -7.96 57.55
CA GLY A 1095 -51.73 -6.50 57.72
C GLY A 1095 -52.46 -5.76 56.60
N LEU A 1096 -53.28 -6.44 55.79
CA LEU A 1096 -54.00 -5.85 54.66
C LEU A 1096 -54.86 -4.65 55.05
N ALA A 1097 -55.45 -4.63 56.25
CA ALA A 1097 -56.35 -3.55 56.68
C ALA A 1097 -55.71 -2.15 56.63
N LYS A 1098 -54.46 -2.03 57.12
CA LYS A 1098 -53.71 -0.76 57.08
C LYS A 1098 -53.29 -0.38 55.66
N CYS A 1099 -52.87 -1.36 54.87
CA CYS A 1099 -52.49 -1.17 53.48
C CYS A 1099 -53.69 -0.68 52.63
N ALA A 1100 -54.84 -1.35 52.74
CA ALA A 1100 -56.06 -1.00 52.01
C ALA A 1100 -56.56 0.41 52.34
N ALA A 1101 -56.55 0.80 53.63
CA ALA A 1101 -56.92 2.16 54.04
C ALA A 1101 -55.98 3.22 53.45
N SER A 1102 -54.67 2.95 53.44
CA SER A 1102 -53.67 3.84 52.84
C SER A 1102 -53.85 4.00 51.33
N LEU A 1103 -54.18 2.93 50.60
CA LEU A 1103 -54.35 2.96 49.15
C LEU A 1103 -55.60 3.73 48.71
N LEU A 1104 -56.68 3.70 49.52
CA LEU A 1104 -57.89 4.49 49.26
C LEU A 1104 -57.66 5.99 49.45
N GLY A 1105 -56.79 6.37 50.39
CA GLY A 1105 -56.45 7.77 50.67
C GLY A 1105 -55.37 8.37 49.76
N ALA A 1106 -54.65 7.56 48.99
CA ALA A 1106 -53.60 8.01 48.07
C ALA A 1106 -54.18 8.53 46.72
N LEU A 1107 -53.42 9.38 46.01
CA LEU A 1107 -53.72 9.86 44.65
C LEU A 1107 -53.51 8.75 43.58
N SER A 1108 -54.19 7.62 43.74
CA SER A 1108 -54.13 6.44 42.88
C SER A 1108 -55.34 6.35 41.93
N SER A 1109 -55.21 5.48 40.92
CA SER A 1109 -56.21 5.12 39.89
C SER A 1109 -57.60 4.84 40.48
N ASP A 1110 -58.66 5.35 39.84
CA ASP A 1110 -60.05 5.12 40.26
C ASP A 1110 -60.45 3.64 40.20
N GLU A 1111 -59.83 2.88 39.29
CA GLU A 1111 -59.98 1.43 39.16
C GLU A 1111 -59.37 0.71 40.37
N LEU A 1112 -58.16 1.10 40.78
CA LEU A 1112 -57.52 0.54 41.98
C LEU A 1112 -58.37 0.80 43.23
N LYS A 1113 -58.89 2.03 43.40
CA LYS A 1113 -59.76 2.38 44.53
C LYS A 1113 -61.04 1.55 44.54
N SER A 1114 -61.62 1.31 43.37
CA SER A 1114 -62.80 0.45 43.21
C SER A 1114 -62.50 -0.99 43.63
N GLN A 1115 -61.37 -1.54 43.17
CA GLN A 1115 -60.92 -2.89 43.52
C GLN A 1115 -60.60 -3.02 45.02
N VAL A 1116 -59.92 -2.05 45.63
CA VAL A 1116 -59.65 -2.06 47.08
C VAL A 1116 -60.95 -1.99 47.89
N ALA A 1117 -61.93 -1.19 47.47
CA ALA A 1117 -63.24 -1.16 48.12
C ALA A 1117 -63.96 -2.52 48.01
N GLN A 1118 -63.92 -3.17 46.85
CA GLN A 1118 -64.45 -4.54 46.66
C GLN A 1118 -63.72 -5.57 47.54
N LEU A 1119 -62.40 -5.46 47.68
CA LEU A 1119 -61.61 -6.33 48.54
C LEU A 1119 -62.06 -6.22 50.01
N ILE A 1120 -62.19 -4.99 50.51
CA ILE A 1120 -62.67 -4.71 51.86
C ILE A 1120 -64.08 -5.28 52.04
N GLN A 1121 -64.96 -5.07 51.06
CA GLN A 1121 -66.32 -5.62 51.06
C GLN A 1121 -66.28 -7.15 51.20
N HIS A 1122 -65.55 -7.86 50.34
CA HIS A 1122 -65.51 -9.33 50.35
C HIS A 1122 -64.95 -9.91 51.65
N ILE A 1123 -63.90 -9.29 52.21
CA ILE A 1123 -63.29 -9.74 53.47
C ILE A 1123 -64.24 -9.49 54.64
N ALA A 1124 -64.79 -8.28 54.76
CA ALA A 1124 -65.67 -7.91 55.87
C ALA A 1124 -67.01 -8.68 55.84
N GLN A 1125 -67.50 -9.07 54.65
CA GLN A 1125 -68.71 -9.89 54.53
C GLN A 1125 -68.51 -11.30 55.09
N ARG A 1126 -67.30 -11.85 54.97
CA ARG A 1126 -66.98 -13.24 55.35
C ARG A 1126 -66.41 -13.34 56.76
N LEU A 1127 -65.76 -12.28 57.24
CA LEU A 1127 -65.10 -12.23 58.53
C LEU A 1127 -65.61 -11.03 59.34
N PRO A 1128 -66.60 -11.22 60.23
CA PRO A 1128 -67.11 -10.15 61.08
C PRO A 1128 -65.99 -9.48 61.91
N GLN A 1129 -64.99 -10.25 62.35
CA GLN A 1129 -63.84 -9.73 63.10
C GLN A 1129 -62.95 -8.77 62.28
N ALA A 1130 -63.06 -8.80 60.94
CA ALA A 1130 -62.34 -7.89 60.05
C ALA A 1130 -62.88 -6.46 60.11
N GLN A 1131 -64.17 -6.28 60.44
CA GLN A 1131 -64.81 -4.97 60.48
C GLN A 1131 -64.06 -4.02 61.41
N GLY A 1132 -63.75 -4.46 62.63
CA GLY A 1132 -62.96 -3.69 63.59
C GLY A 1132 -61.56 -3.37 63.08
N ALA A 1133 -60.87 -4.35 62.48
CA ALA A 1133 -59.53 -4.13 61.94
C ALA A 1133 -59.47 -3.08 60.81
N PHE A 1134 -60.45 -3.05 59.91
CA PHE A 1134 -60.55 -2.03 58.85
C PHE A 1134 -61.01 -0.66 59.38
N GLN A 1135 -61.88 -0.64 60.40
CA GLN A 1135 -62.28 0.60 61.08
C GLN A 1135 -61.08 1.25 61.79
N ASP A 1136 -60.34 0.47 62.58
CA ASP A 1136 -59.15 0.92 63.33
C ASP A 1136 -58.02 1.37 62.39
N ALA A 1137 -57.94 0.78 61.20
CA ALA A 1137 -56.98 1.17 60.15
C ALA A 1137 -57.35 2.47 59.42
N GLY A 1138 -58.53 3.03 59.65
CA GLY A 1138 -58.99 4.27 59.01
C GLY A 1138 -59.60 4.09 57.61
N ALA A 1139 -60.09 2.89 57.26
CA ALA A 1139 -60.72 2.66 55.95
C ALA A 1139 -62.07 3.37 55.79
N VAL A 1140 -62.85 3.54 56.87
CA VAL A 1140 -64.18 4.17 56.83
C VAL A 1140 -64.13 5.65 56.38
N PRO A 1141 -63.27 6.52 56.96
CA PRO A 1141 -63.11 7.89 56.47
C PRO A 1141 -62.70 7.97 55.00
N ALA A 1142 -61.80 7.08 54.54
CA ALA A 1142 -61.33 7.05 53.15
C ALA A 1142 -62.45 6.64 52.18
N LEU A 1143 -63.26 5.63 52.53
CA LEU A 1143 -64.41 5.20 51.72
C LEU A 1143 -65.52 6.27 51.66
N LEU A 1144 -65.76 7.01 52.76
CA LEU A 1144 -66.73 8.11 52.78
C LEU A 1144 -66.30 9.26 51.86
N GLN A 1145 -65.00 9.54 51.76
CA GLN A 1145 -64.48 10.52 50.80
C GLN A 1145 -64.75 10.10 49.35
N LEU A 1146 -64.66 8.81 49.03
CA LEU A 1146 -64.94 8.30 47.68
C LEU A 1146 -66.43 8.39 47.28
N LEU A 1147 -67.36 8.44 48.24
CA LEU A 1147 -68.78 8.69 47.96
C LEU A 1147 -69.05 10.11 47.42
N GLN A 1148 -68.14 11.05 47.65
CA GLN A 1148 -68.25 12.42 47.13
C GLN A 1148 -68.07 12.49 45.60
N LEU A 1149 -67.63 11.40 44.95
CA LEU A 1149 -67.51 11.28 43.49
C LEU A 1149 -68.88 11.18 42.77
N GLY A 1150 -69.97 11.01 43.52
CA GLY A 1150 -71.35 10.94 42.99
C GLY A 1150 -71.85 9.50 42.76
N PRO A 1151 -73.18 9.29 42.73
CA PRO A 1151 -73.81 7.96 42.76
C PRO A 1151 -73.60 7.13 41.50
N ASP A 1152 -73.35 7.77 40.35
CA ASP A 1152 -73.15 7.09 39.06
C ASP A 1152 -71.70 6.62 38.85
N HIS A 1153 -70.79 6.96 39.77
CA HIS A 1153 -69.38 6.57 39.69
C HIS A 1153 -69.18 5.13 40.21
N SER A 1154 -68.57 4.26 39.40
CA SER A 1154 -68.35 2.84 39.73
C SER A 1154 -67.60 2.64 41.06
N THR A 1155 -66.57 3.45 41.29
CA THR A 1155 -65.80 3.51 42.55
C THR A 1155 -66.64 3.92 43.75
N ALA A 1156 -67.56 4.88 43.59
CA ALA A 1156 -68.48 5.27 44.67
C ALA A 1156 -69.47 4.15 45.00
N GLY A 1157 -69.96 3.44 43.97
CA GLY A 1157 -70.80 2.25 44.16
C GLY A 1157 -70.08 1.11 44.91
N ALA A 1158 -68.81 0.86 44.59
CA ALA A 1158 -67.97 -0.10 45.32
C ALA A 1158 -67.71 0.36 46.77
N ALA A 1159 -67.42 1.64 46.98
CA ALA A 1159 -67.20 2.21 48.31
C ALA A 1159 -68.45 2.15 49.19
N ALA A 1160 -69.64 2.40 48.62
CA ALA A 1160 -70.92 2.28 49.31
C ALA A 1160 -71.15 0.85 49.80
N ARG A 1161 -70.94 -0.15 48.94
CA ARG A 1161 -71.09 -1.57 49.33
C ARG A 1161 -70.09 -1.98 50.42
N ALA A 1162 -68.86 -1.48 50.37
CA ALA A 1162 -67.86 -1.73 51.41
C ALA A 1162 -68.28 -1.10 52.76
N LEU A 1163 -68.75 0.16 52.75
CA LEU A 1163 -69.26 0.85 53.94
C LEU A 1163 -70.48 0.17 54.56
N LEU A 1164 -71.41 -0.31 53.72
CA LEU A 1164 -72.56 -1.10 54.15
C LEU A 1164 -72.13 -2.34 54.92
N VAL A 1165 -71.02 -2.96 54.57
CA VAL A 1165 -70.56 -4.17 55.26
C VAL A 1165 -69.72 -3.83 56.50
N LEU A 1166 -68.95 -2.75 56.46
CA LEU A 1166 -68.10 -2.33 57.58
C LEU A 1166 -68.87 -1.69 58.74
N LEU A 1167 -70.00 -1.04 58.47
CA LEU A 1167 -70.79 -0.32 59.49
C LEU A 1167 -72.00 -1.12 60.01
N TYR A 1168 -72.29 -2.28 59.43
CA TYR A 1168 -73.52 -3.03 59.68
C TYR A 1168 -73.29 -4.25 60.57
N ASP A 1169 -73.87 -4.18 61.75
CA ASP A 1169 -74.10 -5.32 62.64
C ASP A 1169 -75.52 -5.83 62.29
N PHE A 1170 -75.68 -7.06 61.81
CA PHE A 1170 -76.96 -7.62 61.29
C PHE A 1170 -78.13 -7.57 62.31
N HIS A 1171 -77.87 -7.18 63.57
CA HIS A 1171 -78.86 -7.08 64.64
C HIS A 1171 -79.36 -5.66 64.96
N ARG A 1172 -78.89 -4.59 64.30
CA ARG A 1172 -79.40 -3.22 64.54
C ARG A 1172 -79.34 -2.35 63.28
N ALA A 1173 -80.46 -2.08 62.63
CA ALA A 1173 -80.52 -1.01 61.63
C ALA A 1173 -81.86 -0.22 61.62
N PRO A 1174 -81.81 1.12 61.50
CA PRO A 1174 -82.94 1.97 61.13
C PRO A 1174 -83.09 2.13 59.59
N ALA A 1175 -84.32 2.40 59.16
CA ALA A 1175 -84.84 2.29 57.79
C ALA A 1175 -84.38 3.36 56.75
N TRP A 1176 -83.27 4.07 56.95
CA TRP A 1176 -82.74 5.05 55.97
C TRP A 1176 -81.43 4.62 55.31
N LEU A 1177 -80.92 3.44 55.70
CA LEU A 1177 -80.07 2.57 54.89
C LEU A 1177 -80.93 1.81 53.89
#